data_AF-A0A4Z0C2J3-F1
#
_entry.id   AF-A0A4Z0C2J3-F1
#
_cell.length_a   1.000
_cell.length_b   1.000
_cell.length_c   1.000
_cell.angle_alpha   90.00
_cell.angle_beta   90.00
_cell.angle_gamma   90.00
#
_symmetry.space_group_name_H-M   'P 1'
#
loop_
_entity.id
_entity.type
_entity.pdbx_description
1 polymer ?
#
loop_
_entity_poly.entity_id
_entity_poly.type
_entity_poly.pdbx_seq_one_letter_code
_entity_poly.pdbx_strand_id
1 'polypeptide(L)'
;MSGWRRVVARLRAVRIDARQVAIALLVAWFLGLVGATVQLENWQAQLTRTLMQLEADKEFRARVSQRDQIDPQWYRRKALGLLAALEKVRRDTWWTLSVPGSWNYFDDLEERLAERMEREFADIVLDTLRRELLARAARLTGAPLAPGGAALREPIECGAPAPSRASTAPGNTAENQPEFAALRDWIGSLGELESAVQAWQALHQDPGAQGIVHLRRLVRYTLDADLPGPLTRSVELFNAISRAGGAPPSQLVTAMQAAARCTLLQGSAALDARLLAQNELLALEQSLLDRSAGMFELRRQEPFVVGLQRLSSVLTLMQQQEALLARGGTAWMREGRLATGPAHQALMDQAAGMALLGPEVVQQARAQSEAAFTRFRRQFDALFGRQGEPGLVWNEAQGRYQLSPQRAALRNGLALLLQEPVMRLRGDGTLAPAPASFEEALGVMDARRRLRRDVLPALPDFARPSVARLIDARLALLAHDAAANAIRASLPQDVRAPFDATAFRAQREKLAQVRGMLVTLGAADLAQRLGTQQAAELGSRLARAREEVRMLPLFSARVGDFSWWRGEPAPLLRALGVADTAGLPNFVGGQFRQIEALSRNAERYIAVADGALAADPAARGWERMAREVDRYRSHLPDSSMLAMERYLTTVGPQLRRENCAELLMSQSPPRHDDEVALTLTQWHNALVQRCVQLRSAAGALGQPGN
;
A
#
# COMPACT_ATOMS: atom_id res chain seq x y z
N MET A 1 -50.75 36.21 94.67
CA MET A 1 -51.79 35.28 94.16
C MET A 1 -53.16 35.97 93.93
N SER A 2 -53.21 37.14 93.28
CA SER A 2 -54.46 37.91 93.05
C SER A 2 -54.82 38.13 91.56
N GLY A 3 -53.93 37.74 90.62
CA GLY A 3 -54.16 37.87 89.17
C GLY A 3 -54.94 36.71 88.54
N TRP A 4 -54.77 35.49 89.03
CA TRP A 4 -55.40 34.29 88.46
C TRP A 4 -56.92 34.22 88.68
N ARG A 5 -57.43 34.80 89.78
CA ARG A 5 -58.88 34.84 90.03
C ARG A 5 -59.65 35.75 89.06
N ARG A 6 -59.00 36.75 88.43
CA ARG A 6 -59.66 37.60 87.43
C ARG A 6 -59.71 36.98 86.03
N VAL A 7 -58.76 36.11 85.68
CA VAL A 7 -58.78 35.38 84.38
C VAL A 7 -59.81 34.24 84.43
N VAL A 8 -59.90 33.51 85.54
CA VAL A 8 -60.90 32.44 85.70
C VAL A 8 -62.33 32.99 85.82
N ALA A 9 -62.51 34.20 86.36
CA ALA A 9 -63.82 34.86 86.38
C ALA A 9 -64.28 35.36 84.99
N ARG A 10 -63.36 35.69 84.07
CA ARG A 10 -63.72 36.05 82.69
C ARG A 10 -64.03 34.84 81.80
N LEU A 11 -63.50 33.65 82.11
CA LEU A 11 -63.82 32.43 81.35
C LEU A 11 -65.08 31.70 81.85
N ARG A 12 -65.62 32.04 83.03
CA ARG A 12 -66.93 31.52 83.50
C ARG A 12 -68.15 32.32 83.03
N ALA A 13 -67.94 33.44 82.33
CA ALA A 13 -68.99 34.22 81.70
C ALA A 13 -69.15 33.95 80.20
N VAL A 14 -68.36 33.05 79.63
CA VAL A 14 -68.70 32.42 78.36
C VAL A 14 -69.38 31.11 78.73
N ARG A 15 -70.72 31.12 78.77
CA ARG A 15 -71.46 29.90 78.46
C ARG A 15 -71.06 29.57 77.04
N ILE A 16 -70.00 28.79 76.90
CA ILE A 16 -69.71 28.13 75.64
C ILE A 16 -70.84 27.13 75.50
N ASP A 17 -71.89 27.60 74.82
CA ASP A 17 -73.04 26.80 74.49
C ASP A 17 -72.47 25.51 73.86
N ALA A 18 -72.86 24.33 74.35
CA ALA A 18 -72.42 23.08 73.72
C ALA A 18 -72.74 23.10 72.22
N ARG A 19 -73.77 23.88 71.86
CA ARG A 19 -74.13 24.28 70.51
C ARG A 19 -73.02 25.07 69.79
N GLN A 20 -72.36 26.04 70.40
CA GLN A 20 -71.28 26.81 69.77
C GLN A 20 -69.97 26.03 69.62
N VAL A 21 -69.63 25.13 70.55
CA VAL A 21 -68.50 24.19 70.34
C VAL A 21 -68.84 23.17 69.27
N ALA A 22 -70.05 22.61 69.27
CA ALA A 22 -70.50 21.70 68.21
C ALA A 22 -70.52 22.41 66.85
N ILE A 23 -70.98 23.66 66.78
CA ILE A 23 -70.94 24.47 65.56
C ILE A 23 -69.49 24.76 65.15
N ALA A 24 -68.59 25.12 66.07
CA ALA A 24 -67.19 25.36 65.74
C ALA A 24 -66.47 24.09 65.26
N LEU A 25 -66.76 22.93 65.87
CA LEU A 25 -66.27 21.62 65.42
C LEU A 25 -66.85 21.23 64.07
N LEU A 26 -68.15 21.46 63.85
CA LEU A 26 -68.79 21.20 62.56
C LEU A 26 -68.30 22.15 61.48
N VAL A 27 -68.04 23.42 61.79
CA VAL A 27 -67.49 24.40 60.85
C VAL A 27 -66.03 24.09 60.57
N ALA A 28 -65.22 23.72 61.57
CA ALA A 28 -63.83 23.28 61.36
C ALA A 28 -63.77 21.97 60.57
N TRP A 29 -64.69 21.03 60.82
CA TRP A 29 -64.83 19.79 60.08
C TRP A 29 -65.36 20.02 58.67
N PHE A 30 -66.31 20.95 58.47
CA PHE A 30 -66.83 21.32 57.15
C PHE A 30 -65.78 22.08 56.35
N LEU A 31 -65.01 22.98 56.96
CA LEU A 31 -63.85 23.62 56.34
C LEU A 31 -62.76 22.59 56.03
N GLY A 32 -62.55 21.61 56.92
CA GLY A 32 -61.69 20.45 56.68
C GLY A 32 -62.18 19.58 55.52
N LEU A 33 -63.49 19.39 55.38
CA LEU A 33 -64.12 18.66 54.28
C LEU A 33 -64.07 19.43 52.97
N VAL A 34 -64.28 20.75 52.97
CA VAL A 34 -64.15 21.62 51.80
C VAL A 34 -62.69 21.67 51.36
N GLY A 35 -61.76 21.83 52.31
CA GLY A 35 -60.33 21.73 52.05
C GLY A 35 -59.96 20.35 51.50
N ALA A 36 -60.42 19.27 52.13
CA ALA A 36 -60.19 17.91 51.67
C ALA A 36 -60.82 17.65 50.29
N THR A 37 -62.03 18.13 49.98
CA THR A 37 -62.66 17.93 48.67
C THR A 37 -61.93 18.68 47.56
N VAL A 38 -61.54 19.94 47.78
CA VAL A 38 -60.71 20.69 46.82
C VAL A 38 -59.35 20.00 46.62
N GLN A 39 -58.74 19.51 47.70
CA GLN A 39 -57.47 18.80 47.62
C GLN A 39 -57.63 17.44 46.92
N LEU A 40 -58.71 16.70 47.22
CA LEU A 40 -59.04 15.39 46.66
C LEU A 40 -59.40 15.49 45.19
N GLU A 41 -60.04 16.56 44.73
CA GLU A 41 -60.35 16.78 43.32
C GLU A 41 -59.06 17.08 42.52
N ASN A 42 -58.15 17.85 43.10
CA ASN A 42 -56.83 18.12 42.52
C ASN A 42 -55.94 16.86 42.51
N TRP A 43 -56.01 16.05 43.58
CA TRP A 43 -55.33 14.76 43.69
C TRP A 43 -55.95 13.68 42.79
N GLN A 44 -57.27 13.59 42.66
CA GLN A 44 -57.97 12.69 41.75
C GLN A 44 -57.62 13.03 40.30
N ALA A 45 -57.57 14.30 39.93
CA ALA A 45 -57.17 14.72 38.59
C ALA A 45 -55.72 14.35 38.26
N GLN A 46 -54.82 14.32 39.25
CA GLN A 46 -53.44 13.85 39.08
C GLN A 46 -53.34 12.32 39.09
N LEU A 47 -54.00 11.64 40.03
CA LEU A 47 -53.98 10.19 40.20
C LEU A 47 -54.63 9.47 39.03
N THR A 48 -55.78 9.94 38.54
CA THR A 48 -56.43 9.36 37.35
C THR A 48 -55.57 9.53 36.10
N ARG A 49 -54.84 10.65 35.94
CA ARG A 49 -53.87 10.79 34.84
C ARG A 49 -52.70 9.82 34.98
N THR A 50 -52.14 9.65 36.18
CA THR A 50 -51.04 8.69 36.41
C THR A 50 -51.49 7.24 36.31
N LEU A 51 -52.70 6.89 36.77
CA LEU A 51 -53.26 5.54 36.68
C LEU A 51 -53.68 5.19 35.25
N MET A 52 -54.29 6.13 34.50
CA MET A 52 -54.55 5.94 33.07
C MET A 52 -53.25 5.80 32.27
N GLN A 53 -52.18 6.55 32.61
CA GLN A 53 -50.86 6.34 32.01
C GLN A 53 -50.28 4.98 32.38
N LEU A 54 -50.44 4.50 33.61
CA LEU A 54 -49.94 3.19 34.05
C LEU A 54 -50.66 2.01 33.38
N GLU A 55 -51.96 2.14 33.10
CA GLU A 55 -52.76 1.11 32.43
C GLU A 55 -52.48 1.08 30.91
N ALA A 56 -52.41 2.25 30.27
CA ALA A 56 -51.93 2.38 28.89
C ALA A 56 -50.51 1.82 28.71
N ASP A 57 -49.65 1.98 29.71
CA ASP A 57 -48.29 1.44 29.73
C ASP A 57 -48.23 -0.09 29.93
N LYS A 58 -49.21 -0.71 30.60
CA LYS A 58 -49.30 -2.18 30.67
C LYS A 58 -49.63 -2.77 29.31
N GLU A 59 -50.56 -2.15 28.59
CA GLU A 59 -50.89 -2.56 27.23
C GLU A 59 -49.76 -2.29 26.24
N PHE A 60 -49.01 -1.19 26.39
CA PHE A 60 -47.83 -0.92 25.59
C PHE A 60 -46.74 -1.97 25.82
N ARG A 61 -46.48 -2.36 27.08
CA ARG A 61 -45.54 -3.45 27.43
C ARG A 61 -45.93 -4.78 26.77
N ALA A 62 -47.20 -5.17 26.83
CA ALA A 62 -47.68 -6.42 26.24
C ALA A 62 -47.56 -6.45 24.70
N ARG A 63 -47.66 -5.28 24.05
CA ARG A 63 -47.53 -5.14 22.59
C ARG A 63 -46.08 -5.05 22.13
N VAL A 64 -45.18 -4.49 22.94
CA VAL A 64 -43.77 -4.29 22.56
C VAL A 64 -42.87 -5.44 23.04
N SER A 65 -43.25 -6.24 24.04
CA SER A 65 -42.53 -7.48 24.39
C SER A 65 -42.49 -8.52 23.25
N GLN A 66 -43.32 -8.36 22.22
CA GLN A 66 -43.31 -9.18 21.00
C GLN A 66 -42.44 -8.59 19.85
N ARG A 67 -42.00 -7.34 19.97
CA ARG A 67 -41.11 -6.69 18.99
C ARG A 67 -39.85 -6.26 19.73
N ASP A 68 -38.81 -7.07 19.63
CA ASP A 68 -37.52 -6.84 20.27
C ASP A 68 -37.06 -5.38 20.13
N GLN A 69 -36.75 -4.77 21.27
CA GLN A 69 -36.21 -3.42 21.51
C GLN A 69 -37.23 -2.32 21.84
N ILE A 70 -37.50 -2.19 23.14
CA ILE A 70 -38.06 -0.98 23.74
C ILE A 70 -36.94 0.07 23.88
N ASP A 71 -37.23 1.33 23.55
CA ASP A 71 -36.28 2.46 23.68
C ASP A 71 -35.79 2.64 25.14
N PRO A 72 -34.47 2.54 25.42
CA PRO A 72 -33.88 2.76 26.74
C PRO A 72 -34.26 4.11 27.39
N GLN A 73 -34.50 5.14 26.58
CA GLN A 73 -34.90 6.47 27.06
C GLN A 73 -36.31 6.48 27.67
N TRP A 74 -37.16 5.51 27.32
CA TRP A 74 -38.48 5.34 27.93
C TRP A 74 -38.36 4.81 29.36
N TYR A 75 -37.56 3.76 29.57
CA TYR A 75 -37.31 3.20 30.91
C TYR A 75 -36.65 4.23 31.84
N ARG A 76 -35.69 5.02 31.34
CA ARG A 76 -35.04 6.10 32.10
C ARG A 76 -36.05 7.13 32.62
N ARG A 77 -36.92 7.66 31.74
CA ARG A 77 -37.94 8.65 32.12
C ARG A 77 -38.93 8.09 33.12
N LYS A 78 -39.34 6.83 32.94
CA LYS A 78 -40.31 6.17 33.82
C LYS A 78 -39.74 5.86 35.21
N ALA A 79 -38.50 5.36 35.28
CA ALA A 79 -37.83 5.10 36.55
C ALA A 79 -37.66 6.38 37.38
N LEU A 80 -37.26 7.50 36.75
CA LEU A 80 -37.15 8.81 37.41
C LEU A 80 -38.53 9.34 37.87
N GLY A 81 -39.57 9.16 37.06
CA GLY A 81 -40.94 9.54 37.42
C GLY A 81 -41.49 8.76 38.62
N LEU A 82 -41.22 7.46 38.70
CA LEU A 82 -41.62 6.61 39.84
C LEU A 82 -40.85 6.95 41.11
N LEU A 83 -39.55 7.22 41.02
CA LEU A 83 -38.73 7.68 42.15
C LEU A 83 -39.25 9.01 42.73
N ALA A 84 -39.63 9.95 41.87
CA ALA A 84 -40.20 11.23 42.30
C ALA A 84 -41.64 11.10 42.86
N ALA A 85 -42.46 10.20 42.29
CA ALA A 85 -43.83 9.97 42.74
C ALA A 85 -43.88 9.31 44.13
N LEU A 86 -43.02 8.31 44.39
CA LEU A 86 -42.99 7.58 45.65
C LEU A 86 -42.76 8.48 46.88
N GLU A 87 -41.93 9.52 46.70
CA GLU A 87 -41.58 10.49 47.74
C GLU A 87 -42.69 11.53 47.99
N LYS A 88 -43.56 11.78 47.01
CA LYS A 88 -44.64 12.78 47.11
C LYS A 88 -45.89 12.23 47.82
N VAL A 89 -46.14 10.92 47.74
CA VAL A 89 -47.39 10.27 48.20
C VAL A 89 -47.66 10.43 49.70
N ARG A 90 -46.66 10.67 50.56
CA ARG A 90 -46.85 10.75 52.03
C ARG A 90 -46.65 12.16 52.63
N ARG A 91 -46.39 13.20 51.83
CA ARG A 91 -46.30 14.58 52.37
C ARG A 91 -47.66 15.24 52.59
N ASP A 92 -48.72 14.71 52.01
CA ASP A 92 -50.04 15.32 52.04
C ASP A 92 -51.01 14.71 53.08
N THR A 93 -50.56 13.92 54.07
CA THR A 93 -51.44 13.12 54.97
C THR A 93 -52.26 13.90 56.01
N TRP A 94 -52.32 15.23 55.95
CA TRP A 94 -53.01 16.03 56.96
C TRP A 94 -54.53 16.17 56.72
N TRP A 95 -55.00 15.94 55.48
CA TRP A 95 -56.42 16.07 55.11
C TRP A 95 -57.24 14.79 55.36
N THR A 96 -56.60 13.62 55.49
CA THR A 96 -57.26 12.32 55.73
C THR A 96 -57.95 12.25 57.10
N LEU A 97 -57.54 13.10 58.06
CA LEU A 97 -58.21 13.23 59.36
C LEU A 97 -59.67 13.69 59.23
N SER A 98 -60.02 14.41 58.16
CA SER A 98 -61.34 15.02 57.96
C SER A 98 -62.30 14.18 57.10
N VAL A 99 -61.82 13.07 56.51
CA VAL A 99 -62.60 12.22 55.60
C VAL A 99 -62.80 10.83 56.22
N PRO A 100 -63.98 10.51 56.77
CA PRO A 100 -64.22 9.23 57.45
C PRO A 100 -64.02 7.99 56.57
N GLY A 101 -64.25 8.12 55.26
CA GLY A 101 -64.05 7.04 54.29
C GLY A 101 -62.58 6.73 53.97
N SER A 102 -61.62 7.53 54.46
CA SER A 102 -60.18 7.30 54.30
C SER A 102 -59.52 6.64 55.53
N TRP A 103 -60.32 6.24 56.52
CA TRP A 103 -59.82 5.56 57.70
C TRP A 103 -59.65 4.07 57.40
N ASN A 104 -58.56 3.46 57.88
CA ASN A 104 -58.20 2.04 57.69
C ASN A 104 -59.30 1.03 58.07
N TYR A 105 -60.38 1.44 58.74
CA TYR A 105 -61.52 0.57 59.05
C TYR A 105 -62.52 0.43 57.88
N PHE A 106 -62.53 1.36 56.92
CA PHE A 106 -63.54 1.44 55.86
C PHE A 106 -62.98 1.30 54.43
N ASP A 107 -61.70 1.60 54.19
CA ASP A 107 -61.07 1.43 52.87
C ASP A 107 -59.55 1.20 52.99
N ASP A 108 -59.05 0.17 52.31
CA ASP A 108 -57.62 -0.21 52.24
C ASP A 108 -56.93 0.41 51.01
N LEU A 109 -57.53 1.45 50.40
CA LEU A 109 -57.03 2.06 49.17
C LEU A 109 -55.57 2.50 49.28
N GLU A 110 -55.17 3.09 50.40
CA GLU A 110 -53.77 3.48 50.64
C GLU A 110 -52.83 2.28 50.68
N GLU A 111 -53.26 1.18 51.31
CA GLU A 111 -52.48 -0.04 51.44
C GLU A 111 -52.35 -0.77 50.09
N ARG A 112 -53.43 -0.85 49.31
CA ARG A 112 -53.41 -1.42 47.94
C ARG A 112 -52.62 -0.56 46.96
N LEU A 113 -52.69 0.77 47.09
CA LEU A 113 -51.92 1.70 46.28
C LEU A 113 -50.42 1.60 46.61
N ALA A 114 -50.07 1.53 47.90
CA ALA A 114 -48.71 1.28 48.34
C ALA A 114 -48.20 -0.06 47.79
N GLU A 115 -48.92 -1.16 48.03
CA GLU A 115 -48.53 -2.50 47.60
C GLU A 115 -48.37 -2.62 46.06
N ARG A 116 -49.19 -1.89 45.29
CA ARG A 116 -49.09 -1.84 43.82
C ARG A 116 -47.94 -0.95 43.34
N MET A 117 -47.67 0.18 43.99
CA MET A 117 -46.50 1.01 43.68
C MET A 117 -45.20 0.28 44.05
N GLU A 118 -45.19 -0.50 45.11
CA GLU A 118 -44.03 -1.31 45.54
C GLU A 118 -43.71 -2.40 44.52
N ARG A 119 -44.71 -3.11 44.01
CA ARG A 119 -44.54 -4.09 42.92
C ARG A 119 -44.02 -3.46 41.63
N GLU A 120 -44.60 -2.34 41.18
CA GLU A 120 -44.14 -1.68 39.94
C GLU A 120 -42.78 -0.99 40.12
N PHE A 121 -42.43 -0.55 41.34
CA PHE A 121 -41.09 -0.04 41.64
C PHE A 121 -40.02 -1.14 41.52
N ALA A 122 -40.31 -2.34 42.04
CA ALA A 122 -39.44 -3.50 41.90
C ALA A 122 -39.21 -3.89 40.43
N ASP A 123 -40.30 -4.02 39.67
CA ASP A 123 -40.24 -4.48 38.29
C ASP A 123 -39.61 -3.45 37.34
N ILE A 124 -39.75 -2.15 37.63
CA ILE A 124 -39.32 -1.09 36.71
C ILE A 124 -38.01 -0.47 37.15
N VAL A 125 -37.87 0.00 38.39
CA VAL A 125 -36.70 0.78 38.82
C VAL A 125 -35.49 -0.14 39.04
N LEU A 126 -35.65 -1.21 39.82
CA LEU A 126 -34.55 -2.15 40.10
C LEU A 126 -34.06 -2.85 38.84
N ASP A 127 -34.97 -3.36 38.01
CA ASP A 127 -34.60 -4.04 36.76
C ASP A 127 -33.95 -3.08 35.76
N THR A 128 -34.43 -1.84 35.65
CA THR A 128 -33.78 -0.82 34.78
C THR A 128 -32.37 -0.50 35.27
N LEU A 129 -32.17 -0.26 36.57
CA LEU A 129 -30.83 0.02 37.13
C LEU A 129 -29.87 -1.15 36.89
N ARG A 130 -30.34 -2.39 37.08
CA ARG A 130 -29.57 -3.61 36.82
C ARG A 130 -29.19 -3.76 35.34
N ARG A 131 -30.15 -3.57 34.42
CA ARG A 131 -29.92 -3.63 32.97
C ARG A 131 -28.95 -2.56 32.51
N GLU A 132 -29.06 -1.34 33.03
CA GLU A 132 -28.14 -0.25 32.68
C GLU A 132 -26.72 -0.49 33.22
N LEU A 133 -26.58 -1.05 34.42
CA LEU A 133 -25.27 -1.51 34.92
C LEU A 133 -24.67 -2.57 33.99
N LEU A 134 -25.45 -3.58 33.59
CA LEU A 134 -25.01 -4.62 32.66
C LEU A 134 -24.67 -4.05 31.28
N ALA A 135 -25.46 -3.12 30.76
CA ALA A 135 -25.22 -2.47 29.48
C ALA A 135 -23.94 -1.61 29.50
N ARG A 136 -23.62 -0.98 30.63
CA ARG A 136 -22.34 -0.28 30.81
C ARG A 136 -21.18 -1.24 30.94
N ALA A 137 -21.33 -2.31 31.72
CA ALA A 137 -20.32 -3.36 31.81
C ALA A 137 -20.04 -3.94 30.41
N ALA A 138 -21.08 -4.32 29.66
CA ALA A 138 -20.99 -4.81 28.29
C ALA A 138 -20.25 -3.85 27.34
N ARG A 139 -20.53 -2.53 27.42
CA ARG A 139 -19.81 -1.52 26.63
C ARG A 139 -18.34 -1.39 27.03
N LEU A 140 -18.02 -1.47 28.32
CA LEU A 140 -16.66 -1.37 28.82
C LEU A 140 -15.83 -2.64 28.55
N THR A 141 -16.45 -3.82 28.57
CA THR A 141 -15.76 -5.11 28.40
C THR A 141 -15.86 -5.69 26.99
N GLY A 142 -16.70 -5.10 26.14
CA GLY A 142 -17.07 -5.66 24.84
C GLY A 142 -17.91 -6.94 24.94
N ALA A 143 -18.39 -7.32 26.13
CA ALA A 143 -19.11 -8.56 26.33
C ALA A 143 -20.57 -8.45 25.87
N PRO A 144 -21.04 -9.31 24.96
CA PRO A 144 -22.39 -9.18 24.41
C PRO A 144 -23.45 -9.49 25.46
N LEU A 145 -24.55 -8.74 25.43
CA LEU A 145 -25.73 -9.02 26.24
C LEU A 145 -26.49 -10.24 25.67
N ALA A 146 -27.11 -11.01 26.55
CA ALA A 146 -28.09 -12.03 26.20
C ALA A 146 -29.34 -11.38 25.56
N PRO A 147 -30.12 -12.13 24.74
CA PRO A 147 -31.41 -11.65 24.24
C PRO A 147 -32.27 -11.14 25.39
N GLY A 148 -32.84 -9.94 25.23
CA GLY A 148 -33.61 -9.28 26.28
C GLY A 148 -32.77 -8.54 27.34
N GLY A 149 -31.44 -8.45 27.24
CA GLY A 149 -30.60 -7.49 27.99
C GLY A 149 -30.48 -7.74 29.51
N ALA A 150 -30.99 -8.87 30.00
CA ALA A 150 -31.08 -9.16 31.44
C ALA A 150 -29.81 -9.84 32.02
N ALA A 151 -28.87 -10.26 31.18
CA ALA A 151 -27.63 -10.90 31.57
C ALA A 151 -26.56 -10.72 30.47
N LEU A 152 -25.29 -10.94 30.81
CA LEU A 152 -24.24 -11.15 29.82
C LEU A 152 -24.41 -12.52 29.17
N ARG A 153 -24.04 -12.64 27.89
CA ARG A 153 -24.10 -13.91 27.16
C ARG A 153 -23.03 -14.87 27.67
N GLU A 154 -23.39 -16.12 27.86
CA GLU A 154 -22.44 -17.21 28.13
C GLU A 154 -22.15 -18.01 26.84
N PRO A 155 -20.90 -18.44 26.59
CA PRO A 155 -19.68 -18.10 27.35
C PRO A 155 -19.36 -16.60 27.24
N ILE A 156 -18.71 -16.04 28.27
CA ILE A 156 -18.35 -14.62 28.29
C ILE A 156 -17.23 -14.38 27.28
N GLU A 157 -17.61 -13.83 26.13
CA GLU A 157 -16.68 -13.29 25.14
C GLU A 157 -16.41 -11.83 25.49
N CYS A 158 -15.15 -11.40 25.48
CA CYS A 158 -14.76 -10.02 25.77
C CYS A 158 -13.78 -9.49 24.71
N GLY A 159 -13.62 -8.17 24.64
CA GLY A 159 -12.68 -7.51 23.73
C GLY A 159 -11.59 -6.76 24.48
N ALA A 160 -10.45 -6.52 23.83
CA ALA A 160 -9.44 -5.59 24.36
C ALA A 160 -9.97 -4.14 24.28
N PRO A 161 -9.59 -3.25 25.23
CA PRO A 161 -9.88 -1.83 25.12
C PRO A 161 -9.31 -1.24 23.83
N ALA A 162 -10.14 -0.53 23.05
CA ALA A 162 -9.72 0.01 21.77
C ALA A 162 -8.89 1.29 21.94
N PRO A 163 -7.71 1.40 21.30
CA PRO A 163 -6.92 2.61 21.34
C PRO A 163 -7.59 3.78 20.62
N SER A 164 -7.53 4.96 21.23
CA SER A 164 -7.93 6.20 20.57
C SER A 164 -6.93 6.56 19.47
N ARG A 165 -7.41 6.89 18.27
CA ARG A 165 -6.59 7.23 17.09
C ARG A 165 -5.65 8.42 17.31
N ALA A 166 -5.87 9.22 18.35
CA ALA A 166 -5.10 10.43 18.64
C ALA A 166 -3.80 10.20 19.43
N SER A 167 -3.58 9.00 19.98
CA SER A 167 -2.39 8.71 20.82
C SER A 167 -1.33 7.95 20.02
N THR A 168 -0.44 8.67 19.34
CA THR A 168 0.80 8.10 18.79
C THR A 168 1.98 8.81 19.43
N ALA A 169 2.24 8.48 20.70
CA ALA A 169 3.46 8.93 21.35
C ALA A 169 4.66 8.18 20.72
N PRO A 170 5.72 8.89 20.27
CA PRO A 170 6.89 8.23 19.71
C PRO A 170 7.68 7.53 20.82
N GLY A 171 7.82 6.21 20.75
CA GLY A 171 8.67 5.45 21.67
C GLY A 171 8.50 3.93 21.57
N ASN A 172 9.56 3.19 21.93
CA ASN A 172 9.58 1.71 21.91
C ASN A 172 9.27 1.08 23.28
N THR A 173 8.86 1.88 24.28
CA THR A 173 8.48 1.40 25.61
C THR A 173 7.00 1.04 25.65
N ALA A 174 6.62 0.19 26.62
CA ALA A 174 5.23 -0.20 26.83
C ALA A 174 4.32 1.01 27.11
N GLU A 175 4.79 1.97 27.91
CA GLU A 175 4.02 3.15 28.32
C GLU A 175 3.68 4.12 27.19
N ASN A 176 4.45 4.10 26.09
CA ASN A 176 4.22 4.94 24.92
C ASN A 176 3.29 4.26 23.88
N GLN A 177 2.88 3.01 24.11
CA GLN A 177 2.00 2.31 23.19
C GLN A 177 0.54 2.78 23.33
N PRO A 178 -0.20 2.88 22.23
CA PRO A 178 -1.61 3.26 22.26
C PRO A 178 -2.48 2.27 23.04
N GLU A 179 -2.12 0.98 23.04
CA GLU A 179 -2.79 -0.07 23.81
C GLU A 179 -2.66 0.13 25.32
N PHE A 180 -1.52 0.65 25.79
CA PHE A 180 -1.34 0.98 27.21
C PHE A 180 -2.24 2.16 27.63
N ALA A 181 -2.32 3.21 26.81
CA ALA A 181 -3.22 4.33 27.06
C ALA A 181 -4.68 3.87 27.13
N ALA A 182 -5.10 3.00 26.19
CA ALA A 182 -6.44 2.42 26.19
C ALA A 182 -6.73 1.61 27.47
N LEU A 183 -5.76 0.80 27.91
CA LEU A 183 -5.88 0.00 29.12
C LEU A 183 -5.99 0.88 30.38
N ARG A 184 -5.18 1.94 30.45
CA ARG A 184 -5.21 2.90 31.55
C ARG A 184 -6.57 3.61 31.65
N ASP A 185 -7.05 4.13 30.53
CA ASP A 185 -8.33 4.86 30.47
C ASP A 185 -9.51 3.92 30.77
N TRP A 186 -9.41 2.65 30.35
CA TRP A 186 -10.37 1.61 30.69
C TRP A 186 -10.37 1.27 32.19
N ILE A 187 -9.21 1.10 32.84
CA ILE A 187 -9.14 0.85 34.31
C ILE A 187 -9.73 2.03 35.10
N GLY A 188 -9.49 3.27 34.64
CA GLY A 188 -10.13 4.45 35.20
C GLY A 188 -11.67 4.38 35.12
N SER A 189 -12.19 4.04 33.93
CA SER A 189 -13.64 3.88 33.71
C SER A 189 -14.24 2.71 34.48
N LEU A 190 -13.47 1.63 34.66
CA LEU A 190 -13.88 0.46 35.45
C LEU A 190 -13.98 0.82 36.94
N GLY A 191 -13.16 1.74 37.45
CA GLY A 191 -13.27 2.25 38.82
C GLY A 191 -14.61 2.94 39.09
N GLU A 192 -15.14 3.67 38.11
CA GLU A 192 -16.48 4.27 38.22
C GLU A 192 -17.57 3.18 38.27
N LEU A 193 -17.48 2.17 37.40
CA LEU A 193 -18.38 1.01 37.42
C LEU A 193 -18.33 0.28 38.76
N GLU A 194 -17.14 0.00 39.27
CA GLU A 194 -16.95 -0.64 40.57
C GLU A 194 -17.63 0.15 41.69
N SER A 195 -17.44 1.47 41.72
CA SER A 195 -18.08 2.32 42.74
C SER A 195 -19.61 2.26 42.69
N ALA A 196 -20.19 2.08 41.50
CA ALA A 196 -21.63 1.92 41.30
C ALA A 196 -22.12 0.52 41.68
N VAL A 197 -21.33 -0.52 41.41
CA VAL A 197 -21.61 -1.91 41.83
C VAL A 197 -21.52 -2.05 43.36
N GLN A 198 -20.53 -1.42 44.00
CA GLN A 198 -20.43 -1.36 45.46
C GLN A 198 -21.61 -0.59 46.07
N ALA A 199 -22.04 0.52 45.46
CA ALA A 199 -23.24 1.24 45.88
C ALA A 199 -24.51 0.37 45.75
N TRP A 200 -24.63 -0.40 44.65
CA TRP A 200 -25.69 -1.39 44.48
C TRP A 200 -25.67 -2.42 45.61
N GLN A 201 -24.53 -3.05 45.90
CA GLN A 201 -24.41 -4.02 46.98
C GLN A 201 -24.70 -3.42 48.37
N ALA A 202 -24.20 -2.22 48.66
CA ALA A 202 -24.39 -1.54 49.94
C ALA A 202 -25.87 -1.18 50.19
N LEU A 203 -26.62 -0.79 49.15
CA LEU A 203 -28.07 -0.55 49.24
C LEU A 203 -28.87 -1.78 49.68
N HIS A 204 -28.39 -2.98 49.35
CA HIS A 204 -29.02 -4.23 49.80
C HIS A 204 -28.75 -4.50 51.29
N GLN A 205 -27.70 -3.89 51.87
CA GLN A 205 -27.22 -4.18 53.22
C GLN A 205 -27.65 -3.10 54.26
N ASP A 206 -27.63 -1.81 53.90
CA ASP A 206 -27.90 -0.70 54.83
C ASP A 206 -29.02 0.24 54.33
N PRO A 207 -30.18 0.30 55.02
CA PRO A 207 -31.28 1.23 54.68
C PRO A 207 -31.11 2.65 55.28
N GLY A 208 -30.03 2.94 56.01
CA GLY A 208 -29.82 4.21 56.69
C GLY A 208 -29.41 5.38 55.79
N ALA A 209 -28.87 6.44 56.42
CA ALA A 209 -28.46 7.67 55.72
C ALA A 209 -27.40 7.43 54.61
N GLN A 210 -26.58 6.39 54.73
CA GLN A 210 -25.62 5.97 53.71
C GLN A 210 -26.31 5.41 52.46
N GLY A 211 -27.45 4.72 52.61
CA GLY A 211 -28.25 4.21 51.50
C GLY A 211 -28.72 5.32 50.55
N ILE A 212 -29.07 6.50 51.08
CA ILE A 212 -29.45 7.67 50.25
C ILE A 212 -28.28 8.11 49.35
N VAL A 213 -27.05 8.10 49.87
CA VAL A 213 -25.84 8.46 49.12
C VAL A 213 -25.57 7.41 48.03
N HIS A 214 -25.70 6.13 48.36
CA HIS A 214 -25.52 5.04 47.41
C HIS A 214 -26.56 5.05 46.28
N LEU A 215 -27.83 5.33 46.59
CA LEU A 215 -28.90 5.43 45.58
C LEU A 215 -28.66 6.59 44.61
N ARG A 216 -28.25 7.76 45.12
CA ARG A 216 -27.89 8.90 44.27
C ARG A 216 -26.71 8.58 43.35
N ARG A 217 -25.66 7.95 43.88
CA ARG A 217 -24.50 7.54 43.07
C ARG A 217 -24.90 6.56 41.99
N LEU A 218 -25.70 5.56 42.33
CA LEU A 218 -26.17 4.55 41.40
C LEU A 218 -26.99 5.17 40.26
N VAL A 219 -27.95 6.04 40.59
CA VAL A 219 -28.82 6.71 39.60
C VAL A 219 -28.04 7.71 38.76
N ARG A 220 -27.12 8.48 39.34
CA ARG A 220 -26.23 9.37 38.60
C ARG A 220 -25.33 8.60 37.65
N TYR A 221 -24.80 7.45 38.09
CA TYR A 221 -24.06 6.58 37.21
C TYR A 221 -25.03 6.06 36.14
N THR A 222 -25.92 5.11 36.42
CA THR A 222 -26.72 4.39 35.41
C THR A 222 -27.61 5.29 34.54
N LEU A 223 -28.39 6.16 35.16
CA LEU A 223 -29.43 6.98 34.53
C LEU A 223 -28.99 8.42 34.28
N ASP A 224 -27.74 8.79 34.58
CA ASP A 224 -27.19 10.12 34.27
C ASP A 224 -28.14 11.26 34.73
N ALA A 225 -28.64 11.13 35.96
CA ALA A 225 -29.61 12.04 36.54
C ALA A 225 -29.31 12.28 38.03
N ASP A 226 -29.48 13.52 38.45
CA ASP A 226 -29.37 13.91 39.87
C ASP A 226 -30.76 13.87 40.52
N LEU A 227 -30.88 13.16 41.65
CA LEU A 227 -32.13 13.04 42.40
C LEU A 227 -32.19 14.07 43.54
N PRO A 228 -33.08 15.09 43.46
CA PRO A 228 -33.27 16.06 44.54
C PRO A 228 -34.20 15.51 45.64
N GLY A 229 -33.96 15.93 46.89
CA GLY A 229 -34.83 15.65 48.06
C GLY A 229 -34.38 14.46 48.93
N PRO A 230 -35.07 14.22 50.08
CA PRO A 230 -34.87 13.01 50.89
C PRO A 230 -35.37 11.78 50.11
N LEU A 231 -34.61 10.68 50.13
CA LEU A 231 -34.89 9.44 49.38
C LEU A 231 -35.11 8.24 50.32
N THR A 232 -35.47 8.50 51.57
CA THR A 232 -35.53 7.50 52.64
C THR A 232 -36.45 6.33 52.28
N ARG A 233 -37.63 6.63 51.73
CA ARG A 233 -38.62 5.60 51.36
C ARG A 233 -38.18 4.75 50.18
N SER A 234 -37.52 5.35 49.19
CA SER A 234 -36.99 4.60 48.03
C SER A 234 -35.88 3.64 48.45
N VAL A 235 -35.06 4.02 49.43
CA VAL A 235 -33.99 3.16 50.00
C VAL A 235 -34.58 2.03 50.85
N GLU A 236 -35.56 2.33 51.71
CA GLU A 236 -36.28 1.32 52.50
C GLU A 236 -36.95 0.28 51.61
N LEU A 237 -37.63 0.75 50.55
CA LEU A 237 -38.31 -0.12 49.60
C LEU A 237 -37.34 -0.99 48.80
N PHE A 238 -36.23 -0.41 48.34
CA PHE A 238 -35.15 -1.14 47.67
C PHE A 238 -34.62 -2.29 48.55
N ASN A 239 -34.43 -2.05 49.85
CA ASN A 239 -33.98 -3.06 50.80
C ASN A 239 -35.06 -4.12 51.07
N ALA A 240 -36.32 -3.72 51.23
CA ALA A 240 -37.45 -4.63 51.48
C ALA A 240 -37.64 -5.62 50.32
N ILE A 241 -37.62 -5.14 49.08
CA ILE A 241 -37.74 -5.98 47.87
C ILE A 241 -36.56 -6.96 47.75
N SER A 242 -35.36 -6.50 48.11
CA SER A 242 -34.16 -7.32 48.09
C SER A 242 -34.24 -8.51 49.06
N ARG A 243 -34.87 -8.34 50.23
CA ARG A 243 -35.10 -9.43 51.20
C ARG A 243 -36.22 -10.39 50.78
N ALA A 244 -37.17 -9.92 49.98
CA ALA A 244 -38.37 -10.66 49.60
C ALA A 244 -38.19 -11.61 48.40
N GLY A 245 -36.99 -11.73 47.82
CA GLY A 245 -36.68 -12.72 46.78
C GLY A 245 -36.18 -12.19 45.44
N GLY A 246 -35.65 -10.97 45.38
CA GLY A 246 -34.95 -10.46 44.19
C GLY A 246 -33.68 -11.28 43.84
N ALA A 247 -33.26 -11.23 42.57
CA ALA A 247 -32.03 -11.91 42.12
C ALA A 247 -30.82 -11.48 42.99
N PRO A 248 -30.01 -12.43 43.48
CA PRO A 248 -28.99 -12.11 44.45
C PRO A 248 -27.90 -11.21 43.81
N PRO A 249 -27.48 -10.13 44.50
CA PRO A 249 -26.52 -9.16 43.95
C PRO A 249 -25.17 -9.82 43.58
N SER A 250 -24.84 -10.97 44.18
CA SER A 250 -23.66 -11.77 43.85
C SER A 250 -23.62 -12.24 42.40
N GLN A 251 -24.75 -12.66 41.80
CA GLN A 251 -24.75 -13.19 40.43
C GLN A 251 -24.37 -12.10 39.41
N LEU A 252 -24.91 -10.90 39.60
CA LEU A 252 -24.59 -9.71 38.81
C LEU A 252 -23.10 -9.39 38.88
N VAL A 253 -22.55 -9.40 40.10
CA VAL A 253 -21.15 -9.08 40.37
C VAL A 253 -20.22 -10.13 39.76
N THR A 254 -20.53 -11.42 39.90
CA THR A 254 -19.74 -12.50 39.30
C THR A 254 -19.66 -12.39 37.78
N ALA A 255 -20.78 -12.08 37.11
CA ALA A 255 -20.81 -11.90 35.66
C ALA A 255 -19.95 -10.69 35.22
N MET A 256 -20.06 -9.56 35.94
CA MET A 256 -19.23 -8.38 35.67
C MET A 256 -17.75 -8.62 35.97
N GLN A 257 -17.43 -9.33 37.05
CA GLN A 257 -16.06 -9.75 37.40
C GLN A 257 -15.47 -10.59 36.29
N ALA A 258 -16.17 -11.62 35.81
CA ALA A 258 -15.69 -12.48 34.75
C ALA A 258 -15.43 -11.70 33.44
N ALA A 259 -16.33 -10.78 33.06
CA ALA A 259 -16.16 -9.94 31.88
C ALA A 259 -15.01 -8.92 32.03
N ALA A 260 -14.88 -8.28 33.19
CA ALA A 260 -13.80 -7.33 33.48
C ALA A 260 -12.43 -8.03 33.52
N ARG A 261 -12.35 -9.19 34.17
CA ARG A 261 -11.13 -10.03 34.21
C ARG A 261 -10.72 -10.47 32.81
N CYS A 262 -11.66 -10.93 32.00
CA CYS A 262 -11.42 -11.29 30.61
C CYS A 262 -10.86 -10.09 29.82
N THR A 263 -11.45 -8.91 29.97
CA THR A 263 -11.03 -7.68 29.27
C THR A 263 -9.62 -7.24 29.65
N LEU A 264 -9.25 -7.33 30.93
CA LEU A 264 -7.88 -7.07 31.39
C LEU A 264 -6.87 -8.01 30.72
N LEU A 265 -7.20 -9.30 30.63
CA LEU A 265 -6.36 -10.30 29.96
C LEU A 265 -6.23 -10.00 28.46
N GLN A 266 -7.31 -9.61 27.78
CA GLN A 266 -7.25 -9.23 26.36
C GLN A 266 -6.47 -7.93 26.13
N GLY A 267 -6.63 -6.93 27.00
CA GLY A 267 -5.90 -5.66 26.92
C GLY A 267 -4.40 -5.84 27.15
N SER A 268 -4.01 -6.63 28.15
CA SER A 268 -2.60 -6.99 28.39
C SER A 268 -2.03 -7.81 27.24
N ALA A 269 -2.76 -8.81 26.74
CA ALA A 269 -2.34 -9.58 25.58
C ALA A 269 -2.18 -8.74 24.29
N ALA A 270 -3.03 -7.72 24.08
CA ALA A 270 -2.90 -6.79 22.96
C ALA A 270 -1.63 -5.93 23.06
N LEU A 271 -1.33 -5.40 24.25
CA LEU A 271 -0.10 -4.67 24.53
C LEU A 271 1.13 -5.56 24.31
N ASP A 272 1.12 -6.80 24.83
CA ASP A 272 2.19 -7.77 24.65
C ASP A 272 2.36 -8.15 23.16
N ALA A 273 1.26 -8.33 22.43
CA ALA A 273 1.31 -8.63 21.01
C ALA A 273 1.99 -7.50 20.22
N ARG A 274 1.68 -6.24 20.51
CA ARG A 274 2.31 -5.08 19.87
C ARG A 274 3.79 -4.96 20.22
N LEU A 275 4.13 -5.05 21.51
CA LEU A 275 5.49 -4.83 22.01
C LEU A 275 6.44 -5.98 21.67
N LEU A 276 5.96 -7.22 21.72
CA LEU A 276 6.76 -8.43 21.68
C LEU A 276 6.60 -9.17 20.35
N ALA A 277 5.37 -9.55 19.98
CA ALA A 277 5.14 -10.39 18.81
C ALA A 277 5.25 -9.62 17.48
N GLN A 278 4.77 -8.37 17.45
CA GLN A 278 4.79 -7.46 16.31
C GLN A 278 5.87 -6.39 16.48
N ASN A 279 6.94 -6.73 17.21
CA ASN A 279 8.02 -5.80 17.48
C ASN A 279 8.64 -5.31 16.16
N GLU A 280 8.59 -3.99 15.94
CA GLU A 280 9.03 -3.36 14.69
C GLU A 280 10.51 -3.63 14.39
N LEU A 281 11.36 -3.71 15.42
CA LEU A 281 12.79 -4.00 15.25
C LEU A 281 13.03 -5.43 14.76
N LEU A 282 12.30 -6.42 15.28
CA LEU A 282 12.38 -7.81 14.79
C LEU A 282 11.87 -7.93 13.35
N ALA A 283 10.75 -7.27 13.02
CA ALA A 283 10.19 -7.29 11.68
C ALA A 283 11.13 -6.66 10.63
N LEU A 284 11.80 -5.55 11.00
CA LEU A 284 12.81 -4.91 10.16
C LEU A 284 14.02 -5.82 9.95
N GLU A 285 14.52 -6.50 10.99
CA GLU A 285 15.67 -7.40 10.84
C GLU A 285 15.35 -8.61 9.97
N GLN A 286 14.17 -9.24 10.15
CA GLN A 286 13.74 -10.34 9.28
C GLN A 286 13.67 -9.90 7.82
N SER A 287 13.04 -8.73 7.57
CA SER A 287 12.97 -8.15 6.21
C SER A 287 14.36 -7.88 5.64
N LEU A 288 15.31 -7.44 6.47
CA LEU A 288 16.68 -7.17 6.08
C LEU A 288 17.44 -8.47 5.73
N LEU A 289 17.28 -9.52 6.52
CA LEU A 289 17.88 -10.83 6.25
C LEU A 289 17.34 -11.43 4.93
N ASP A 290 16.02 -11.40 4.74
CA ASP A 290 15.38 -11.89 3.52
C ASP A 290 15.85 -11.12 2.27
N ARG A 291 15.87 -9.78 2.37
CA ARG A 291 16.29 -8.92 1.26
C ARG A 291 17.79 -9.00 0.98
N SER A 292 18.62 -9.29 1.97
CA SER A 292 20.09 -9.39 1.80
C SER A 292 20.58 -10.82 1.49
N ALA A 293 19.71 -11.84 1.56
CA ALA A 293 20.05 -13.24 1.35
C ALA A 293 20.80 -13.54 0.02
N GLY A 294 22.07 -13.89 0.11
CA GLY A 294 22.91 -14.16 -1.07
C GLY A 294 23.24 -12.94 -1.93
N MET A 295 22.99 -11.71 -1.45
CA MET A 295 23.35 -10.47 -2.14
C MET A 295 24.87 -10.30 -2.28
N PHE A 296 25.62 -10.68 -1.24
CA PHE A 296 27.06 -10.55 -1.19
C PHE A 296 27.80 -11.84 -1.57
N GLU A 297 27.09 -12.84 -2.11
CA GLU A 297 27.69 -14.08 -2.58
C GLU A 297 28.35 -13.92 -3.96
N LEU A 298 29.63 -14.31 -4.06
CA LEU A 298 30.42 -14.21 -5.27
C LEU A 298 30.00 -15.16 -6.41
N ARG A 299 29.04 -16.07 -6.20
CA ARG A 299 28.59 -17.01 -7.25
C ARG A 299 27.36 -16.52 -8.00
N ARG A 300 26.59 -15.61 -7.43
CA ARG A 300 25.35 -15.12 -8.03
C ARG A 300 25.66 -13.92 -8.93
N GLN A 301 25.27 -14.00 -10.20
CA GLN A 301 25.35 -12.88 -11.13
C GLN A 301 23.94 -12.36 -11.38
N GLU A 302 23.60 -11.26 -10.70
CA GLU A 302 22.30 -10.62 -10.81
C GLU A 302 22.37 -9.50 -11.88
N PRO A 303 21.32 -9.28 -12.68
CA PRO A 303 21.27 -8.13 -13.59
C PRO A 303 21.46 -6.82 -12.81
N PHE A 304 22.21 -5.87 -13.39
CA PHE A 304 22.62 -4.65 -12.70
C PHE A 304 21.46 -3.87 -12.05
N VAL A 305 20.38 -3.64 -12.80
CA VAL A 305 19.22 -2.86 -12.31
C VAL A 305 18.57 -3.53 -11.10
N VAL A 306 18.40 -4.85 -11.16
CA VAL A 306 17.79 -5.62 -10.06
C VAL A 306 18.70 -5.58 -8.84
N GLY A 307 20.00 -5.82 -9.02
CA GLY A 307 20.98 -5.74 -7.94
C GLY A 307 21.02 -4.36 -7.26
N LEU A 308 20.91 -3.29 -8.05
CA LEU A 308 20.90 -1.92 -7.54
C LEU A 308 19.63 -1.56 -6.77
N GLN A 309 18.45 -1.96 -7.28
CA GLN A 309 17.18 -1.84 -6.55
C GLN A 309 17.20 -2.62 -5.24
N ARG A 310 17.84 -3.79 -5.25
CA ARG A 310 18.01 -4.60 -4.05
C ARG A 310 18.90 -3.91 -3.02
N LEU A 311 20.03 -3.33 -3.43
CA LEU A 311 20.90 -2.53 -2.56
C LEU A 311 20.17 -1.31 -1.98
N SER A 312 19.38 -0.60 -2.78
CA SER A 312 18.62 0.56 -2.29
C SER A 312 17.54 0.17 -1.27
N SER A 313 16.88 -0.98 -1.47
CA SER A 313 15.92 -1.52 -0.50
C SER A 313 16.57 -1.89 0.83
N VAL A 314 17.75 -2.51 0.79
CA VAL A 314 18.53 -2.86 1.98
C VAL A 314 19.02 -1.61 2.72
N LEU A 315 19.49 -0.60 1.99
CA LEU A 315 19.85 0.70 2.59
C LEU A 315 18.66 1.34 3.31
N THR A 316 17.49 1.34 2.68
CA THR A 316 16.26 1.92 3.24
C THR A 316 15.85 1.21 4.53
N LEU A 317 15.91 -0.13 4.56
CA LEU A 317 15.62 -0.91 5.77
C LEU A 317 16.60 -0.59 6.91
N MET A 318 17.90 -0.47 6.62
CA MET A 318 18.89 -0.09 7.64
C MET A 318 18.69 1.35 8.17
N GLN A 319 18.26 2.28 7.31
CA GLN A 319 17.91 3.64 7.73
C GLN A 319 16.67 3.67 8.63
N GLN A 320 15.65 2.87 8.31
CA GLN A 320 14.46 2.72 9.15
C GLN A 320 14.82 2.11 10.51
N GLN A 321 15.69 1.09 10.52
CA GLN A 321 16.18 0.46 11.74
C GLN A 321 16.94 1.46 12.62
N GLU A 322 17.85 2.26 12.05
CA GLU A 322 18.54 3.32 12.79
C GLU A 322 17.57 4.37 13.34
N ALA A 323 16.61 4.84 12.54
CA ALA A 323 15.63 5.81 12.98
C ALA A 323 14.80 5.29 14.16
N LEU A 324 14.45 4.00 14.17
CA LEU A 324 13.75 3.36 15.27
C LEU A 324 14.60 3.28 16.54
N LEU A 325 15.90 2.94 16.41
CA LEU A 325 16.84 2.89 17.53
C LEU A 325 17.11 4.29 18.10
N ALA A 326 17.17 5.31 17.24
CA ALA A 326 17.39 6.70 17.62
C ALA A 326 16.26 7.25 18.51
N ARG A 327 15.02 6.76 18.34
CA ARG A 327 13.87 7.10 19.21
C ARG A 327 14.04 6.61 20.66
N GLY A 328 14.94 5.67 20.94
CA GLY A 328 15.22 5.16 22.28
C GLY A 328 14.19 4.16 22.80
N GLY A 329 14.17 3.93 24.12
CA GLY A 329 13.20 3.02 24.76
C GLY A 329 13.46 1.53 24.52
N THR A 330 14.69 1.15 24.18
CA THR A 330 15.06 -0.23 23.81
C THR A 330 15.73 -1.02 24.94
N ALA A 331 15.90 -0.40 26.12
CA ALA A 331 16.62 -0.98 27.26
C ALA A 331 15.96 -2.25 27.82
N TRP A 332 14.62 -2.26 27.90
CA TRP A 332 13.85 -3.39 28.40
C TRP A 332 14.11 -4.69 27.62
N MET A 333 14.53 -4.59 26.35
CA MET A 333 14.83 -5.76 25.52
C MET A 333 16.10 -6.48 25.96
N ARG A 334 17.02 -5.83 26.69
CA ARG A 334 18.25 -6.43 27.21
C ARG A 334 18.00 -7.17 28.54
N GLU A 335 17.01 -6.75 29.30
CA GLU A 335 16.77 -7.26 30.65
C GLU A 335 16.37 -8.73 30.66
N GLY A 336 16.65 -9.43 31.77
CA GLY A 336 16.26 -10.83 31.95
C GLY A 336 14.76 -11.03 32.19
N ARG A 337 14.03 -9.95 32.47
CA ARG A 337 12.59 -9.93 32.70
C ARG A 337 11.95 -8.76 31.96
N LEU A 338 10.67 -8.84 31.68
CA LEU A 338 9.94 -7.77 31.01
C LEU A 338 9.84 -6.54 31.95
N ALA A 339 10.51 -5.45 31.60
CA ALA A 339 10.38 -4.17 32.27
C ALA A 339 9.43 -3.25 31.48
N THR A 340 8.17 -3.21 31.90
CA THR A 340 7.13 -2.36 31.29
C THR A 340 7.10 -0.93 31.80
N GLY A 341 7.90 -0.60 32.82
CA GLY A 341 7.99 0.74 33.41
C GLY A 341 7.10 0.95 34.65
N PRO A 342 7.36 2.00 35.44
CA PRO A 342 6.68 2.26 36.71
C PRO A 342 5.19 2.62 36.54
N ALA A 343 4.80 3.29 35.45
CA ALA A 343 3.39 3.64 35.25
C ALA A 343 2.55 2.39 34.96
N HIS A 344 3.10 1.42 34.22
CA HIS A 344 2.43 0.14 34.02
C HIS A 344 2.34 -0.67 35.31
N GLN A 345 3.38 -0.67 36.14
CA GLN A 345 3.35 -1.34 37.45
C GLN A 345 2.26 -0.74 38.36
N ALA A 346 2.22 0.59 38.48
CA ALA A 346 1.20 1.28 39.26
C ALA A 346 -0.22 0.99 38.76
N LEU A 347 -0.42 0.92 37.44
CA LEU A 347 -1.71 0.58 36.84
C LEU A 347 -2.15 -0.85 37.19
N MET A 348 -1.24 -1.81 37.14
CA MET A 348 -1.51 -3.20 37.53
C MET A 348 -1.77 -3.35 39.03
N ASP A 349 -1.08 -2.58 39.87
CA ASP A 349 -1.31 -2.58 41.32
C ASP A 349 -2.67 -1.94 41.66
N GLN A 350 -3.07 -0.87 40.95
CA GLN A 350 -4.42 -0.33 41.02
C GLN A 350 -5.46 -1.39 40.64
N ALA A 351 -5.27 -2.08 39.51
CA ALA A 351 -6.16 -3.15 39.07
C ALA A 351 -6.27 -4.28 40.11
N ALA A 352 -5.17 -4.65 40.77
CA ALA A 352 -5.18 -5.70 41.80
C ALA A 352 -6.01 -5.32 43.03
N GLY A 353 -6.09 -4.02 43.35
CA GLY A 353 -6.89 -3.48 44.45
C GLY A 353 -8.40 -3.38 44.16
N MET A 354 -8.82 -3.52 42.90
CA MET A 354 -10.23 -3.44 42.50
C MET A 354 -10.95 -4.76 42.78
N ALA A 355 -12.11 -4.71 43.44
CA ALA A 355 -12.94 -5.87 43.73
C ALA A 355 -13.48 -6.57 42.47
N LEU A 356 -13.64 -5.84 41.36
CA LEU A 356 -14.06 -6.41 40.08
C LEU A 356 -12.96 -7.23 39.38
N LEU A 357 -11.68 -6.99 39.69
CA LEU A 357 -10.55 -7.67 39.07
C LEU A 357 -9.89 -8.62 40.07
N GLY A 358 -9.35 -8.06 41.15
CA GLY A 358 -8.62 -8.75 42.20
C GLY A 358 -7.17 -9.11 41.80
N PRO A 359 -6.37 -9.60 42.75
CA PRO A 359 -4.95 -9.89 42.53
C PRO A 359 -4.70 -11.09 41.60
N GLU A 360 -5.61 -12.07 41.56
CA GLU A 360 -5.44 -13.31 40.80
C GLU A 360 -5.33 -13.06 39.29
N VAL A 361 -6.22 -12.24 38.73
CA VAL A 361 -6.21 -11.94 37.28
C VAL A 361 -4.99 -11.10 36.90
N VAL A 362 -4.53 -10.21 37.79
CA VAL A 362 -3.32 -9.42 37.55
C VAL A 362 -2.09 -10.33 37.54
N GLN A 363 -2.01 -11.31 38.45
CA GLN A 363 -0.95 -12.32 38.42
C GLN A 363 -1.02 -13.18 37.17
N GLN A 364 -2.22 -13.56 36.72
CA GLN A 364 -2.41 -14.27 35.46
C GLN A 364 -1.91 -13.46 34.26
N ALA A 365 -2.25 -12.17 34.19
CA ALA A 365 -1.78 -11.28 33.14
C ALA A 365 -0.24 -11.16 33.15
N ARG A 366 0.37 -10.95 34.33
CA ARG A 366 1.84 -10.91 34.49
C ARG A 366 2.50 -12.21 34.00
N ALA A 367 1.97 -13.37 34.37
CA ALA A 367 2.48 -14.66 33.92
C ALA A 367 2.38 -14.85 32.39
N GLN A 368 1.31 -14.36 31.76
CA GLN A 368 1.16 -14.38 30.30
C GLN A 368 2.19 -13.49 29.61
N SER A 369 2.40 -12.28 30.13
CA SER A 369 3.41 -11.34 29.62
C SER A 369 4.84 -11.89 29.76
N GLU A 370 5.17 -12.54 30.87
CA GLU A 370 6.47 -13.20 31.06
C GLU A 370 6.70 -14.36 30.08
N ALA A 371 5.67 -15.17 29.82
CA ALA A 371 5.73 -16.24 28.83
C ALA A 371 5.89 -15.69 27.40
N ALA A 372 5.19 -14.59 27.07
CA ALA A 372 5.35 -13.89 25.80
C ALA A 372 6.76 -13.29 25.66
N PHE A 373 7.29 -12.67 26.71
CA PHE A 373 8.63 -12.10 26.74
C PHE A 373 9.71 -13.17 26.56
N THR A 374 9.54 -14.34 27.16
CA THR A 374 10.46 -15.47 26.98
C THR A 374 10.49 -15.94 25.52
N ARG A 375 9.35 -15.93 24.81
CA ARG A 375 9.30 -16.22 23.36
C ARG A 375 10.02 -15.13 22.55
N PHE A 376 9.76 -13.87 22.85
CA PHE A 376 10.43 -12.73 22.23
C PHE A 376 11.94 -12.79 22.42
N ARG A 377 12.44 -13.03 23.63
CA ARG A 377 13.87 -13.13 23.93
C ARG A 377 14.55 -14.25 23.13
N ARG A 378 13.90 -15.40 22.96
CA ARG A 378 14.43 -16.47 22.09
C ARG A 378 14.57 -16.03 20.63
N GLN A 379 13.57 -15.31 20.09
CA GLN A 379 13.62 -14.78 18.72
C GLN A 379 14.67 -13.67 18.57
N PHE A 380 14.72 -12.76 19.54
CA PHE A 380 15.70 -11.67 19.58
C PHE A 380 17.13 -12.22 19.64
N ASP A 381 17.40 -13.18 20.53
CA ASP A 381 18.73 -13.81 20.65
C ASP A 381 19.11 -14.62 19.42
N ALA A 382 18.14 -15.22 18.71
CA ALA A 382 18.40 -15.94 17.46
C ALA A 382 18.81 -15.00 16.31
N LEU A 383 18.30 -13.77 16.29
CA LEU A 383 18.58 -12.78 15.24
C LEU A 383 19.81 -11.91 15.54
N PHE A 384 19.99 -11.48 16.79
CA PHE A 384 21.04 -10.51 17.16
C PHE A 384 22.15 -11.08 18.04
N GLY A 385 22.03 -12.34 18.47
CA GLY A 385 22.95 -12.96 19.42
C GLY A 385 22.69 -12.56 20.87
N ARG A 386 23.24 -13.33 21.82
CA ARG A 386 23.05 -13.13 23.27
C ARG A 386 23.85 -11.98 23.89
N GLN A 387 24.96 -11.58 23.26
CA GLN A 387 25.85 -10.52 23.76
C GLN A 387 26.10 -9.38 22.75
N GLY A 388 25.55 -9.49 21.53
CA GLY A 388 25.71 -8.52 20.44
C GLY A 388 26.52 -9.03 19.24
N GLU A 389 26.10 -8.54 18.06
CA GLU A 389 26.46 -8.83 16.64
C GLU A 389 26.06 -10.21 16.05
N PRO A 390 25.41 -10.26 14.85
CA PRO A 390 25.57 -9.31 13.74
C PRO A 390 24.34 -8.45 13.45
N GLY A 391 24.48 -7.13 13.64
CA GLY A 391 23.51 -6.12 13.17
C GLY A 391 23.27 -5.01 14.18
N LEU A 392 23.14 -5.37 15.46
CA LEU A 392 22.97 -4.43 16.57
C LEU A 392 24.00 -4.68 17.67
N VAL A 393 24.40 -3.60 18.34
CA VAL A 393 25.24 -3.65 19.54
C VAL A 393 24.61 -2.80 20.63
N TRP A 394 24.79 -3.24 21.87
CA TRP A 394 24.40 -2.45 23.02
C TRP A 394 25.42 -1.34 23.30
N ASN A 395 24.98 -0.09 23.43
CA ASN A 395 25.82 1.02 23.85
C ASN A 395 25.59 1.32 25.34
N GLU A 396 26.55 0.97 26.19
CA GLU A 396 26.48 1.21 27.64
C GLU A 396 26.38 2.69 28.00
N ALA A 397 27.09 3.57 27.29
CA ALA A 397 27.08 5.01 27.57
C ALA A 397 25.73 5.67 27.25
N GLN A 398 24.99 5.14 26.27
CA GLN A 398 23.70 5.67 25.84
C GLN A 398 22.50 4.87 26.37
N GLY A 399 22.74 3.73 27.05
CA GLY A 399 21.68 2.86 27.56
C GLY A 399 20.70 2.37 26.48
N ARG A 400 21.18 2.16 25.24
CA ARG A 400 20.34 1.76 24.11
C ARG A 400 21.08 0.89 23.11
N TYR A 401 20.33 0.12 22.33
CA TYR A 401 20.86 -0.54 21.15
C TYR A 401 21.16 0.49 20.04
N GLN A 402 22.24 0.25 19.30
CA GLN A 402 22.62 0.99 18.10
C GLN A 402 23.01 0.00 16.99
N LEU A 403 23.08 0.48 15.75
CA LEU A 403 23.62 -0.33 14.67
C LEU A 403 25.05 -0.75 15.00
N SER A 404 25.35 -1.99 14.65
CA SER A 404 26.68 -2.53 14.83
C SER A 404 27.71 -1.83 13.93
N PRO A 405 29.00 -1.77 14.29
CA PRO A 405 30.02 -1.15 13.45
C PRO A 405 30.01 -1.66 12.00
N GLN A 406 29.83 -2.97 11.79
CA GLN A 406 29.73 -3.55 10.45
C GLN A 406 28.47 -3.10 9.71
N ARG A 407 27.32 -3.05 10.40
CA ARG A 407 26.04 -2.60 9.82
C ARG A 407 26.06 -1.12 9.48
N ALA A 408 26.61 -0.29 10.36
CA ALA A 408 26.78 1.14 10.15
C ALA A 408 27.73 1.42 8.97
N ALA A 409 28.85 0.68 8.88
CA ALA A 409 29.76 0.74 7.73
C ALA A 409 29.05 0.33 6.43
N LEU A 410 28.26 -0.76 6.44
CA LEU A 410 27.49 -1.17 5.27
C LEU A 410 26.51 -0.09 4.83
N ARG A 411 25.72 0.47 5.75
CA ARG A 411 24.77 1.55 5.47
C ARG A 411 25.49 2.76 4.86
N ASN A 412 26.57 3.22 5.46
CA ASN A 412 27.31 4.38 4.99
C ASN A 412 27.94 4.13 3.61
N GLY A 413 28.59 2.97 3.42
CA GLY A 413 29.19 2.59 2.15
C GLY A 413 28.18 2.44 1.03
N LEU A 414 26.99 1.86 1.31
CA LEU A 414 25.90 1.79 0.34
C LEU A 414 25.31 3.16 0.02
N ALA A 415 25.17 4.04 1.02
CA ALA A 415 24.72 5.41 0.79
C ALA A 415 25.68 6.18 -0.13
N LEU A 416 26.99 6.06 0.10
CA LEU A 416 28.02 6.65 -0.78
C LEU A 416 27.95 6.04 -2.19
N LEU A 417 27.86 4.71 -2.30
CA LEU A 417 27.76 4.02 -3.59
C LEU A 417 26.55 4.51 -4.41
N LEU A 418 25.37 4.64 -3.79
CA LEU A 418 24.14 5.02 -4.49
C LEU A 418 24.06 6.52 -4.81
N GLN A 419 24.92 7.34 -4.22
CA GLN A 419 25.06 8.75 -4.58
C GLN A 419 25.88 8.95 -5.86
N GLU A 420 26.72 7.98 -6.23
CA GLU A 420 27.61 8.07 -7.39
C GLU A 420 26.81 8.10 -8.72
N PRO A 421 27.08 9.06 -9.63
CA PRO A 421 26.28 9.23 -10.85
C PRO A 421 26.18 7.97 -11.71
N VAL A 422 27.25 7.18 -11.80
CA VAL A 422 27.30 5.94 -12.58
C VAL A 422 26.44 4.81 -11.99
N MET A 423 26.10 4.93 -10.70
CA MET A 423 25.32 3.98 -9.92
C MET A 423 23.87 4.44 -9.67
N ARG A 424 23.42 5.55 -10.27
CA ARG A 424 22.05 6.04 -10.11
C ARG A 424 21.11 5.48 -11.18
N LEU A 425 19.93 5.04 -10.74
CA LEU A 425 18.79 4.84 -11.63
C LEU A 425 18.05 6.16 -11.83
N ARG A 426 17.43 6.33 -13.00
CA ARG A 426 16.46 7.39 -13.28
C ARG A 426 15.18 7.14 -12.47
N GLY A 427 14.32 8.16 -12.37
CA GLY A 427 13.04 8.06 -11.65
C GLY A 427 12.09 6.98 -12.19
N ASP A 428 12.26 6.57 -13.44
CA ASP A 428 11.53 5.47 -14.10
C ASP A 428 12.19 4.08 -13.87
N GLY A 429 13.25 4.00 -13.07
CA GLY A 429 14.00 2.78 -12.80
C GLY A 429 14.96 2.36 -13.90
N THR A 430 15.14 3.18 -14.94
CA THR A 430 16.05 2.88 -16.07
C THR A 430 17.43 3.50 -15.89
N LEU A 431 18.38 3.08 -16.73
CA LEU A 431 19.73 3.64 -16.76
C LEU A 431 19.74 4.94 -17.57
N ALA A 432 20.62 5.88 -17.19
CA ALA A 432 20.92 7.01 -18.05
C ALA A 432 21.46 6.51 -19.41
N PRO A 433 21.04 7.13 -20.53
CA PRO A 433 21.55 6.75 -21.85
C PRO A 433 23.07 6.93 -21.87
N ALA A 434 23.77 5.95 -22.44
CA ALA A 434 25.20 6.07 -22.64
C ALA A 434 25.50 7.18 -23.65
N PRO A 435 26.54 7.97 -23.44
CA PRO A 435 26.90 9.00 -24.40
C PRO A 435 27.52 8.36 -25.65
N ALA A 436 27.85 9.16 -26.67
CA ALA A 436 28.23 8.64 -28.00
C ALA A 436 29.70 8.93 -28.37
N SER A 437 30.62 8.92 -27.40
CA SER A 437 32.05 9.15 -27.63
C SER A 437 32.95 8.05 -27.07
N PHE A 438 34.11 7.87 -27.70
CA PHE A 438 35.15 6.96 -27.21
C PHE A 438 35.88 7.53 -25.99
N GLU A 439 36.00 8.85 -25.90
CA GLU A 439 36.62 9.56 -24.78
C GLU A 439 35.88 9.30 -23.48
N GLU A 440 34.54 9.39 -23.49
CA GLU A 440 33.71 9.08 -22.32
C GLU A 440 33.74 7.59 -21.99
N ALA A 441 33.80 6.72 -23.00
CA ALA A 441 33.96 5.27 -22.78
C ALA A 441 35.28 4.98 -22.04
N LEU A 442 36.38 5.64 -22.40
CA LEU A 442 37.68 5.50 -21.74
C LEU A 442 37.72 6.19 -20.36
N GLY A 443 37.00 7.30 -20.19
CA GLY A 443 36.87 8.04 -18.93
C GLY A 443 36.22 7.24 -17.79
N VAL A 444 35.57 6.11 -18.10
CA VAL A 444 35.02 5.15 -17.13
C VAL A 444 36.09 4.64 -16.14
N MET A 445 37.36 4.54 -16.55
CA MET A 445 38.43 4.12 -15.64
C MET A 445 38.71 5.13 -14.53
N ASP A 446 38.45 6.42 -14.75
CA ASP A 446 38.55 7.42 -13.69
C ASP A 446 37.47 7.22 -12.63
N ALA A 447 36.25 6.91 -13.07
CA ALA A 447 35.16 6.54 -12.17
C ALA A 447 35.52 5.28 -11.38
N ARG A 448 36.08 4.24 -12.03
CA ARG A 448 36.56 3.02 -11.34
C ARG A 448 37.59 3.35 -10.27
N ARG A 449 38.58 4.20 -10.59
CA ARG A 449 39.64 4.60 -9.65
C ARG A 449 39.07 5.35 -8.44
N ARG A 450 38.17 6.31 -8.66
CA ARG A 450 37.48 7.04 -7.59
C ARG A 450 36.67 6.09 -6.70
N LEU A 451 35.81 5.26 -7.28
CA LEU A 451 34.98 4.30 -6.52
C LEU A 451 35.83 3.32 -5.69
N ARG A 452 36.96 2.85 -6.22
CA ARG A 452 37.88 1.97 -5.49
C ARG A 452 38.61 2.66 -4.34
N ARG A 453 38.89 3.96 -4.47
CA ARG A 453 39.59 4.74 -3.45
C ARG A 453 38.64 5.27 -2.37
N ASP A 454 37.47 5.75 -2.78
CA ASP A 454 36.60 6.57 -1.93
C ASP A 454 35.40 5.78 -1.37
N VAL A 455 34.85 4.82 -2.13
CA VAL A 455 33.63 4.09 -1.76
C VAL A 455 33.91 2.69 -1.22
N LEU A 456 34.74 1.89 -1.90
CA LEU A 456 35.00 0.50 -1.48
C LEU A 456 35.58 0.38 -0.06
N PRO A 457 36.52 1.24 0.40
CA PRO A 457 37.06 1.12 1.75
C PRO A 457 36.02 1.38 2.84
N ALA A 458 34.98 2.19 2.56
CA ALA A 458 33.91 2.48 3.50
C ALA A 458 32.95 1.28 3.74
N LEU A 459 32.97 0.29 2.84
CA LEU A 459 32.18 -0.94 2.99
C LEU A 459 32.88 -1.97 3.89
N PRO A 460 32.13 -2.84 4.58
CA PRO A 460 32.69 -3.93 5.36
C PRO A 460 33.33 -5.01 4.45
N ASP A 461 34.33 -5.73 4.96
CA ASP A 461 35.16 -6.65 4.19
C ASP A 461 34.37 -7.70 3.39
N PHE A 462 33.29 -8.25 3.97
CA PHE A 462 32.45 -9.25 3.30
C PHE A 462 31.71 -8.71 2.07
N ALA A 463 31.39 -7.41 2.04
CA ALA A 463 30.62 -6.80 0.96
C ALA A 463 31.51 -6.28 -0.18
N ARG A 464 32.77 -5.91 0.12
CA ARG A 464 33.69 -5.28 -0.84
C ARG A 464 33.84 -6.07 -2.15
N PRO A 465 34.09 -7.40 -2.17
CA PRO A 465 34.30 -8.13 -3.41
C PRO A 465 33.09 -8.12 -4.34
N SER A 466 31.89 -8.31 -3.78
CA SER A 466 30.64 -8.39 -4.52
C SER A 466 30.22 -7.02 -5.05
N VAL A 467 30.38 -5.96 -4.26
CA VAL A 467 30.15 -4.58 -4.71
C VAL A 467 31.17 -4.15 -5.76
N ALA A 468 32.45 -4.50 -5.61
CA ALA A 468 33.47 -4.20 -6.61
C ALA A 468 33.15 -4.83 -7.98
N ARG A 469 32.62 -6.06 -7.98
CA ARG A 469 32.17 -6.71 -9.21
C ARG A 469 30.94 -6.03 -9.82
N LEU A 470 29.98 -5.62 -8.99
CA LEU A 470 28.80 -4.87 -9.47
C LEU A 470 29.21 -3.55 -10.13
N ILE A 471 30.16 -2.83 -9.52
CA ILE A 471 30.76 -1.61 -10.09
C ILE A 471 31.41 -1.95 -11.44
N ASP A 472 32.32 -2.93 -11.47
CA ASP A 472 33.05 -3.27 -12.68
C ASP A 472 32.10 -3.69 -13.82
N ALA A 473 31.02 -4.44 -13.52
CA ALA A 473 29.98 -4.81 -14.48
C ALA A 473 29.20 -3.60 -15.02
N ARG A 474 28.86 -2.62 -14.18
CA ARG A 474 28.19 -1.38 -14.60
C ARG A 474 29.07 -0.55 -15.51
N LEU A 475 30.31 -0.37 -15.10
CA LEU A 475 31.31 0.38 -15.85
C LEU A 475 31.57 -0.28 -17.21
N ALA A 476 31.62 -1.61 -17.27
CA ALA A 476 31.74 -2.34 -18.52
C ALA A 476 30.56 -2.11 -19.46
N LEU A 477 29.32 -2.16 -18.95
CA LEU A 477 28.13 -1.88 -19.75
C LEU A 477 28.12 -0.44 -20.28
N LEU A 478 28.45 0.54 -19.43
CA LEU A 478 28.52 1.95 -19.83
C LEU A 478 29.55 2.18 -20.94
N ALA A 479 30.74 1.58 -20.80
CA ALA A 479 31.81 1.67 -21.79
C ALA A 479 31.43 0.96 -23.11
N HIS A 480 30.81 -0.21 -23.02
CA HIS A 480 30.30 -0.93 -24.18
C HIS A 480 29.29 -0.09 -24.96
N ASP A 481 28.26 0.43 -24.29
CA ASP A 481 27.19 1.16 -24.94
C ASP A 481 27.70 2.48 -25.53
N ALA A 482 28.62 3.16 -24.85
CA ALA A 482 29.25 4.37 -25.37
C ALA A 482 30.09 4.10 -26.62
N ALA A 483 30.89 3.03 -26.62
CA ALA A 483 31.65 2.63 -27.79
C ALA A 483 30.75 2.16 -28.95
N ALA A 484 29.69 1.40 -28.67
CA ALA A 484 28.70 0.99 -29.65
C ALA A 484 28.02 2.19 -30.33
N ASN A 485 27.67 3.21 -29.54
CA ASN A 485 27.13 4.47 -30.06
C ASN A 485 28.17 5.25 -30.88
N ALA A 486 29.42 5.33 -30.42
CA ALA A 486 30.50 6.01 -31.12
C ALA A 486 30.83 5.34 -32.48
N ILE A 487 30.82 4.00 -32.56
CA ILE A 487 30.96 3.27 -33.82
C ILE A 487 29.85 3.68 -34.80
N ARG A 488 28.58 3.69 -34.36
CA ARG A 488 27.47 4.10 -35.23
C ARG A 488 27.56 5.56 -35.68
N ALA A 489 27.94 6.46 -34.77
CA ALA A 489 28.08 7.88 -35.05
C ALA A 489 29.25 8.19 -36.00
N SER A 490 30.28 7.33 -36.03
CA SER A 490 31.42 7.50 -36.92
C SER A 490 31.17 7.18 -38.38
N LEU A 491 30.10 6.44 -38.66
CA LEU A 491 29.76 6.00 -40.01
C LEU A 491 28.74 6.96 -40.62
N PRO A 492 28.95 7.44 -41.86
CA PRO A 492 27.97 8.23 -42.57
C PRO A 492 26.61 7.53 -42.62
N GLN A 493 25.53 8.28 -42.39
CA GLN A 493 24.17 7.76 -42.56
C GLN A 493 23.79 7.65 -44.04
N ASP A 494 24.20 8.64 -44.84
CA ASP A 494 24.12 8.61 -46.29
C ASP A 494 25.34 7.87 -46.87
N VAL A 495 25.09 6.79 -47.61
CA VAL A 495 26.13 5.97 -48.25
C VAL A 495 26.81 6.67 -49.43
N ARG A 496 26.22 7.75 -49.95
CA ARG A 496 26.79 8.59 -51.01
C ARG A 496 27.78 9.62 -50.46
N ALA A 497 27.69 9.95 -49.17
CA ALA A 497 28.63 10.87 -48.53
C ALA A 497 30.04 10.26 -48.47
N PRO A 498 31.10 11.08 -48.60
CA PRO A 498 32.46 10.59 -48.56
C PRO A 498 32.78 10.01 -47.18
N PHE A 499 33.31 8.79 -47.17
CA PHE A 499 33.82 8.16 -45.96
C PHE A 499 35.27 8.57 -45.71
N ASP A 500 35.57 9.05 -44.50
CA ASP A 500 36.92 9.34 -44.04
C ASP A 500 37.55 8.10 -43.37
N ALA A 501 38.24 7.32 -44.19
CA ALA A 501 38.97 6.14 -43.75
C ALA A 501 40.09 6.46 -42.74
N THR A 502 40.66 7.67 -42.76
CA THR A 502 41.75 8.04 -41.85
C THR A 502 41.24 8.32 -40.45
N ALA A 503 40.17 9.12 -40.33
CA ALA A 503 39.49 9.35 -39.05
C ALA A 503 38.95 8.04 -38.45
N PHE A 504 38.40 7.15 -39.28
CA PHE A 504 37.91 5.86 -38.82
C PHE A 504 39.03 4.93 -38.31
N ARG A 505 40.21 4.91 -38.94
CA ARG A 505 41.37 4.16 -38.41
C ARG A 505 41.80 4.65 -37.03
N ALA A 506 41.84 5.96 -36.80
CA ALA A 506 42.14 6.52 -35.48
C ALA A 506 41.11 6.09 -34.42
N GLN A 507 39.83 5.95 -34.80
CA GLN A 507 38.81 5.42 -33.91
C GLN A 507 38.92 3.91 -33.66
N ARG A 508 39.43 3.13 -34.61
CA ARG A 508 39.73 1.69 -34.38
C ARG A 508 40.74 1.48 -33.27
N GLU A 509 41.76 2.33 -33.18
CA GLU A 509 42.72 2.30 -32.08
C GLU A 509 42.04 2.56 -30.74
N LYS A 510 41.16 3.57 -30.67
CA LYS A 510 40.34 3.84 -29.47
C LYS A 510 39.42 2.67 -29.12
N LEU A 511 38.80 2.03 -30.12
CA LEU A 511 38.00 0.83 -29.91
C LEU A 511 38.84 -0.33 -29.34
N ALA A 512 40.07 -0.53 -29.82
CA ALA A 512 40.97 -1.54 -29.28
C ALA A 512 41.31 -1.26 -27.80
N GLN A 513 41.54 0.01 -27.44
CA GLN A 513 41.73 0.43 -26.04
C GLN A 513 40.50 0.13 -25.19
N VAL A 514 39.28 0.46 -25.67
CA VAL A 514 38.03 0.14 -24.96
C VAL A 514 37.86 -1.38 -24.80
N ARG A 515 38.17 -2.19 -25.81
CA ARG A 515 38.12 -3.66 -25.71
C ARG A 515 39.09 -4.20 -24.66
N GLY A 516 40.32 -3.70 -24.61
CA GLY A 516 41.29 -4.06 -23.56
C GLY A 516 40.82 -3.65 -22.16
N MET A 517 40.19 -2.47 -22.05
CA MET A 517 39.58 -2.00 -20.81
C MET A 517 38.42 -2.90 -20.36
N LEU A 518 37.55 -3.34 -21.26
CA LEU A 518 36.46 -4.27 -20.97
C LEU A 518 36.96 -5.61 -20.43
N VAL A 519 38.06 -6.14 -20.98
CA VAL A 519 38.72 -7.34 -20.43
C VAL A 519 39.23 -7.08 -19.01
N THR A 520 39.80 -5.90 -18.75
CA THR A 520 40.27 -5.48 -17.42
C THR A 520 39.13 -5.27 -16.40
N LEU A 521 37.90 -5.04 -16.89
CA LEU A 521 36.67 -4.98 -16.09
C LEU A 521 36.01 -6.37 -15.93
N GLY A 522 36.60 -7.43 -16.50
CA GLY A 522 36.05 -8.79 -16.44
C GLY A 522 34.92 -9.08 -17.44
N ALA A 523 34.73 -8.22 -18.45
CA ALA A 523 33.67 -8.32 -19.46
C ALA A 523 34.25 -8.67 -20.85
N ALA A 524 34.95 -9.79 -20.94
CA ALA A 524 35.57 -10.25 -22.19
C ALA A 524 34.53 -10.55 -23.29
N ASP A 525 33.32 -10.97 -22.90
CA ASP A 525 32.22 -11.20 -23.84
C ASP A 525 31.74 -9.89 -24.49
N LEU A 526 31.61 -8.81 -23.72
CA LEU A 526 31.28 -7.48 -24.25
C LEU A 526 32.39 -6.96 -25.17
N ALA A 527 33.65 -7.21 -24.83
CA ALA A 527 34.79 -6.84 -25.68
C ALA A 527 34.76 -7.58 -27.04
N GLN A 528 34.30 -8.83 -27.05
CA GLN A 528 34.12 -9.60 -28.28
C GLN A 528 32.93 -9.09 -29.11
N ARG A 529 31.79 -8.79 -28.46
CA ARG A 529 30.59 -8.24 -29.13
C ARG A 529 30.86 -6.92 -29.83
N LEU A 530 31.64 -6.02 -29.22
CA LEU A 530 32.04 -4.77 -29.87
C LEU A 530 32.84 -5.00 -31.16
N GLY A 531 33.70 -6.02 -31.18
CA GLY A 531 34.45 -6.40 -32.37
C GLY A 531 33.53 -6.84 -33.49
N THR A 532 32.58 -7.74 -33.20
CA THR A 532 31.62 -8.22 -34.21
C THR A 532 30.66 -7.13 -34.66
N GLN A 533 30.28 -6.20 -33.77
CA GLN A 533 29.38 -5.10 -34.09
C GLN A 533 30.02 -4.12 -35.09
N GLN A 534 31.31 -3.81 -34.95
CA GLN A 534 32.00 -2.94 -35.92
C GLN A 534 31.94 -3.52 -37.34
N ALA A 535 32.24 -4.80 -37.50
CA ALA A 535 32.16 -5.48 -38.80
C ALA A 535 30.73 -5.49 -39.34
N ALA A 536 29.73 -5.76 -38.49
CA ALA A 536 28.32 -5.77 -38.88
C ALA A 536 27.82 -4.39 -39.37
N GLU A 537 28.19 -3.30 -38.70
CA GLU A 537 27.81 -1.94 -39.11
C GLU A 537 28.44 -1.56 -40.45
N LEU A 538 29.71 -1.90 -40.68
CA LEU A 538 30.38 -1.70 -41.97
C LEU A 538 29.73 -2.53 -43.10
N GLY A 539 29.44 -3.81 -42.84
CA GLY A 539 28.74 -4.69 -43.77
C GLY A 539 27.35 -4.15 -44.13
N SER A 540 26.62 -3.61 -43.14
CA SER A 540 25.32 -2.96 -43.37
C SER A 540 25.43 -1.74 -44.29
N ARG A 541 26.49 -0.91 -44.17
CA ARG A 541 26.72 0.23 -45.06
C ARG A 541 27.04 -0.21 -46.48
N LEU A 542 27.85 -1.25 -46.65
CA LEU A 542 28.14 -1.84 -47.96
C LEU A 542 26.88 -2.43 -48.61
N ALA A 543 26.06 -3.16 -47.86
CA ALA A 543 24.80 -3.71 -48.35
C ALA A 543 23.82 -2.60 -48.79
N ARG A 544 23.70 -1.51 -48.00
CA ARG A 544 22.86 -0.36 -48.37
C ARG A 544 23.38 0.36 -49.61
N ALA A 545 24.69 0.56 -49.72
CA ALA A 545 25.28 1.13 -50.94
C ALA A 545 24.97 0.27 -52.17
N ARG A 546 24.92 -1.06 -52.01
CA ARG A 546 24.59 -1.99 -53.10
C ARG A 546 23.12 -1.88 -53.50
N GLU A 547 22.23 -1.69 -52.52
CA GLU A 547 20.83 -1.42 -52.80
C GLU A 547 20.64 -0.12 -53.59
N GLU A 548 21.43 0.93 -53.29
CA GLU A 548 21.43 2.16 -54.10
C GLU A 548 21.81 1.91 -55.57
N VAL A 549 22.73 0.98 -55.85
CA VAL A 549 23.06 0.56 -57.23
C VAL A 549 21.84 -0.09 -57.90
N ARG A 550 21.14 -0.99 -57.20
CA ARG A 550 19.95 -1.68 -57.71
C ARG A 550 18.76 -0.77 -57.96
N MET A 551 18.71 0.36 -57.25
CA MET A 551 17.70 1.39 -57.42
C MET A 551 17.97 2.31 -58.61
N LEU A 552 19.14 2.22 -59.25
CA LEU A 552 19.42 3.00 -60.46
C LEU A 552 18.46 2.58 -61.60
N PRO A 553 18.01 3.52 -62.44
CA PRO A 553 17.20 3.23 -63.63
C PRO A 553 17.72 2.07 -64.50
N LEU A 554 19.04 1.90 -64.56
CA LEU A 554 19.73 0.81 -65.25
C LEU A 554 19.47 -0.59 -64.66
N PHE A 555 18.86 -0.72 -63.49
CA PHE A 555 18.52 -2.00 -62.88
C PHE A 555 17.01 -2.13 -62.61
N SER A 556 16.20 -1.18 -63.13
CA SER A 556 14.77 -1.14 -62.85
C SER A 556 13.99 -2.29 -63.51
N ALA A 557 12.91 -2.72 -62.84
CA ALA A 557 12.10 -3.86 -63.25
C ALA A 557 11.47 -3.72 -64.65
N ARG A 558 11.14 -2.49 -65.09
CA ARG A 558 10.59 -2.23 -66.43
C ARG A 558 11.52 -2.64 -67.57
N VAL A 559 12.82 -2.63 -67.30
CA VAL A 559 13.86 -3.04 -68.24
C VAL A 559 14.12 -4.55 -68.14
N GLY A 560 13.55 -5.24 -67.14
CA GLY A 560 13.82 -6.65 -66.87
C GLY A 560 12.95 -7.66 -67.61
N ASP A 561 11.73 -7.30 -68.02
CA ASP A 561 10.74 -8.27 -68.55
C ASP A 561 10.28 -7.98 -70.00
N PHE A 562 10.34 -6.73 -70.45
CA PHE A 562 9.88 -6.25 -71.76
C PHE A 562 8.46 -6.73 -72.17
N SER A 563 7.63 -7.15 -71.21
CA SER A 563 6.29 -7.69 -71.46
C SER A 563 5.36 -6.66 -72.12
N TRP A 564 5.63 -5.37 -71.85
CA TRP A 564 4.94 -4.21 -72.39
C TRP A 564 5.27 -3.90 -73.86
N TRP A 565 6.40 -4.37 -74.38
CA TRP A 565 6.85 -4.07 -75.75
C TRP A 565 5.96 -4.78 -76.77
N ARG A 566 5.44 -4.05 -77.77
CA ARG A 566 4.52 -4.57 -78.81
C ARG A 566 5.15 -4.63 -80.20
N GLY A 567 6.46 -4.40 -80.30
CA GLY A 567 7.19 -4.42 -81.56
C GLY A 567 7.52 -3.03 -82.12
N GLU A 568 7.16 -1.95 -81.42
CA GLU A 568 7.62 -0.61 -81.75
C GLU A 568 9.16 -0.49 -81.79
N PRO A 569 9.72 0.49 -82.52
CA PRO A 569 11.16 0.70 -82.57
C PRO A 569 11.73 1.17 -81.23
N ALA A 570 12.98 0.77 -80.98
CA ALA A 570 13.79 1.17 -79.83
C ALA A 570 13.16 0.94 -78.44
N PRO A 571 12.74 -0.30 -78.12
CA PRO A 571 12.17 -0.62 -76.81
C PRO A 571 13.11 -0.33 -75.64
N LEU A 572 14.43 -0.44 -75.84
CA LEU A 572 15.41 -0.15 -74.80
C LEU A 572 15.43 1.34 -74.42
N LEU A 573 15.27 2.26 -75.37
CA LEU A 573 15.18 3.70 -75.07
C LEU A 573 13.93 4.01 -74.24
N ARG A 574 12.79 3.40 -74.60
CA ARG A 574 11.52 3.52 -73.87
C ARG A 574 11.57 2.90 -72.48
N ALA A 575 12.26 1.78 -72.32
CA ALA A 575 12.44 1.11 -71.03
C ALA A 575 13.22 2.00 -70.05
N LEU A 576 14.26 2.66 -70.54
CA LEU A 576 15.16 3.52 -69.79
C LEU A 576 14.64 4.96 -69.63
N GLY A 577 13.53 5.30 -70.30
CA GLY A 577 12.96 6.66 -70.27
C GLY A 577 13.80 7.70 -71.01
N VAL A 578 14.62 7.28 -71.97
CA VAL A 578 15.45 8.17 -72.79
C VAL A 578 14.66 8.59 -74.03
N ALA A 579 14.62 9.90 -74.30
CA ALA A 579 13.79 10.46 -75.38
C ALA A 579 14.26 10.07 -76.79
N ASP A 580 15.57 10.03 -77.02
CA ASP A 580 16.17 9.73 -78.32
C ASP A 580 17.54 9.03 -78.18
N THR A 581 18.13 8.66 -79.32
CA THR A 581 19.44 7.98 -79.36
C THR A 581 20.59 8.89 -78.93
N ALA A 582 20.45 10.21 -79.11
CA ALA A 582 21.45 11.21 -78.73
C ALA A 582 21.57 11.35 -77.21
N GLY A 583 20.48 11.16 -76.45
CA GLY A 583 20.47 11.20 -74.99
C GLY A 583 21.06 9.95 -74.31
N LEU A 584 21.18 8.83 -75.03
CA LEU A 584 21.57 7.55 -74.45
C LEU A 584 23.00 7.52 -73.87
N PRO A 585 24.05 8.04 -74.54
CA PRO A 585 25.40 8.07 -73.96
C PRO A 585 25.46 8.90 -72.66
N ASN A 586 24.75 10.02 -72.62
CA ASN A 586 24.68 10.87 -71.42
C ASN A 586 23.97 10.18 -70.26
N PHE A 587 22.90 9.44 -70.55
CA PHE A 587 22.19 8.63 -69.56
C PHE A 587 23.11 7.54 -68.99
N VAL A 588 23.69 6.68 -69.84
CA VAL A 588 24.54 5.56 -69.43
C VAL A 588 25.77 6.05 -68.68
N GLY A 589 26.46 7.07 -69.20
CA GLY A 589 27.59 7.70 -68.52
C GLY A 589 27.20 8.31 -67.17
N GLY A 590 25.98 8.84 -67.03
CA GLY A 590 25.42 9.28 -65.75
C GLY A 590 25.24 8.15 -64.74
N GLN A 591 24.69 7.00 -65.15
CA GLN A 591 24.51 5.83 -64.29
C GLN A 591 25.85 5.24 -63.86
N PHE A 592 26.80 5.09 -64.79
CA PHE A 592 28.11 4.52 -64.51
C PHE A 592 28.97 5.41 -63.61
N ARG A 593 28.87 6.74 -63.73
CA ARG A 593 29.49 7.67 -62.76
C ARG A 593 28.94 7.48 -61.34
N GLN A 594 27.66 7.16 -61.18
CA GLN A 594 27.08 6.88 -59.86
C GLN A 594 27.59 5.55 -59.29
N ILE A 595 27.65 4.49 -60.10
CA ILE A 595 28.26 3.20 -59.71
C ILE A 595 29.73 3.39 -59.31
N GLU A 596 30.49 4.15 -60.10
CA GLU A 596 31.89 4.47 -59.82
C GLU A 596 32.04 5.25 -58.49
N ALA A 597 31.17 6.23 -58.23
CA ALA A 597 31.18 6.98 -56.97
C ALA A 597 30.89 6.08 -55.76
N LEU A 598 29.87 5.21 -55.86
CA LEU A 598 29.54 4.25 -54.80
C LEU A 598 30.65 3.19 -54.61
N SER A 599 31.29 2.73 -55.69
CA SER A 599 32.42 1.79 -55.65
C SER A 599 33.63 2.40 -54.94
N ARG A 600 33.98 3.65 -55.25
CA ARG A 600 35.06 4.37 -54.53
C ARG A 600 34.77 4.52 -53.05
N ASN A 601 33.52 4.76 -52.65
CA ASN A 601 33.15 4.80 -51.24
C ASN A 601 33.26 3.39 -50.62
N ALA A 602 32.79 2.34 -51.30
CA ALA A 602 32.88 0.96 -50.85
C ALA A 602 34.34 0.49 -50.64
N GLU A 603 35.25 0.83 -51.56
CA GLU A 603 36.68 0.56 -51.43
C GLU A 603 37.28 1.18 -50.17
N ARG A 604 36.85 2.39 -49.79
CA ARG A 604 37.32 3.04 -48.55
C ARG A 604 36.83 2.30 -47.30
N TYR A 605 35.61 1.75 -47.31
CA TYR A 605 35.11 0.91 -46.22
C TYR A 605 35.88 -0.43 -46.15
N ILE A 606 36.16 -1.05 -47.29
CA ILE A 606 36.93 -2.31 -47.37
C ILE A 606 38.39 -2.09 -46.95
N ALA A 607 38.99 -0.94 -47.27
CA ALA A 607 40.36 -0.61 -46.89
C ALA A 607 40.57 -0.49 -45.37
N VAL A 608 39.50 -0.36 -44.58
CA VAL A 608 39.55 -0.34 -43.11
C VAL A 608 38.96 -1.61 -42.50
N ALA A 609 38.67 -2.63 -43.30
CA ALA A 609 38.11 -3.91 -42.89
C ALA A 609 39.02 -4.66 -41.90
N ASP A 610 38.40 -5.59 -41.17
CA ASP A 610 39.08 -6.69 -40.51
C ASP A 610 38.74 -8.01 -41.22
N GLY A 611 39.28 -9.13 -40.73
CA GLY A 611 39.03 -10.44 -41.32
C GLY A 611 37.55 -10.86 -41.31
N ALA A 612 36.73 -10.34 -40.40
CA ALA A 612 35.30 -10.64 -40.34
C ALA A 612 34.53 -9.95 -41.47
N LEU A 613 34.83 -8.66 -41.73
CA LEU A 613 34.22 -7.94 -42.86
C LEU A 613 34.69 -8.50 -44.21
N ALA A 614 35.93 -8.98 -44.33
CA ALA A 614 36.42 -9.59 -45.58
C ALA A 614 35.62 -10.85 -46.00
N ALA A 615 35.05 -11.59 -45.03
CA ALA A 615 34.19 -12.73 -45.29
C ALA A 615 32.75 -12.33 -45.69
N ASP A 616 32.36 -11.07 -45.49
CA ASP A 616 31.01 -10.57 -45.74
C ASP A 616 30.64 -10.65 -47.25
N PRO A 617 29.45 -11.15 -47.62
CA PRO A 617 29.03 -11.22 -49.02
C PRO A 617 28.93 -9.85 -49.73
N ALA A 618 28.56 -8.78 -49.02
CA ALA A 618 28.49 -7.44 -49.57
C ALA A 618 29.90 -6.91 -49.87
N ALA A 619 30.87 -7.13 -48.97
CA ALA A 619 32.27 -6.77 -49.22
C ALA A 619 32.82 -7.46 -50.47
N ARG A 620 32.67 -8.79 -50.57
CA ARG A 620 33.09 -9.56 -51.76
C ARG A 620 32.38 -9.11 -53.04
N GLY A 621 31.12 -8.70 -52.94
CA GLY A 621 30.35 -8.14 -54.06
C GLY A 621 30.93 -6.82 -54.55
N TRP A 622 31.28 -5.92 -53.62
CA TRP A 622 31.90 -4.65 -53.94
C TRP A 622 33.32 -4.78 -54.50
N GLU A 623 34.11 -5.75 -54.03
CA GLU A 623 35.40 -6.06 -54.65
C GLU A 623 35.27 -6.48 -56.12
N ARG A 624 34.21 -7.21 -56.48
CA ARG A 624 33.92 -7.56 -57.88
C ARG A 624 33.49 -6.33 -58.69
N MET A 625 32.62 -5.49 -58.14
CA MET A 625 32.17 -4.25 -58.78
C MET A 625 33.33 -3.26 -59.00
N ALA A 626 34.21 -3.10 -58.01
CA ALA A 626 35.41 -2.27 -58.10
C ALA A 626 36.33 -2.71 -59.25
N ARG A 627 36.63 -4.01 -59.33
CA ARG A 627 37.40 -4.56 -60.45
C ARG A 627 36.74 -4.29 -61.80
N GLU A 628 35.41 -4.37 -61.89
CA GLU A 628 34.70 -4.09 -63.12
C GLU A 628 34.76 -2.59 -63.49
N VAL A 629 34.61 -1.70 -62.52
CA VAL A 629 34.79 -0.26 -62.71
C VAL A 629 36.20 0.05 -63.22
N ASP A 630 37.23 -0.58 -62.67
CA ASP A 630 38.62 -0.42 -63.14
C ASP A 630 38.82 -0.92 -64.58
N ARG A 631 38.22 -2.07 -64.93
CA ARG A 631 38.23 -2.58 -66.31
C ARG A 631 37.55 -1.61 -67.26
N TYR A 632 36.40 -1.05 -66.87
CA TYR A 632 35.66 -0.06 -67.65
C TYR A 632 36.47 1.21 -67.90
N ARG A 633 37.10 1.77 -66.84
CA ARG A 633 37.96 2.96 -66.94
C ARG A 633 39.20 2.73 -67.81
N SER A 634 39.70 1.50 -67.83
CA SER A 634 40.81 1.07 -68.67
C SER A 634 40.39 0.70 -70.09
N HIS A 635 39.10 0.85 -70.43
CA HIS A 635 38.50 0.47 -71.71
C HIS A 635 38.82 -0.97 -72.15
N LEU A 636 38.93 -1.90 -71.19
CA LEU A 636 39.24 -3.28 -71.50
C LEU A 636 38.07 -3.95 -72.25
N PRO A 637 38.36 -4.74 -73.30
CA PRO A 637 37.33 -5.30 -74.17
C PRO A 637 36.41 -6.31 -73.48
N ASP A 638 36.82 -6.84 -72.32
CA ASP A 638 36.10 -7.80 -71.48
C ASP A 638 35.34 -7.14 -70.30
N SER A 639 35.20 -5.81 -70.27
CA SER A 639 34.38 -5.11 -69.29
C SER A 639 32.88 -5.33 -69.56
N SER A 640 32.15 -5.78 -68.54
CA SER A 640 30.69 -5.92 -68.58
C SER A 640 29.96 -4.58 -68.69
N MET A 641 30.50 -3.51 -68.08
CA MET A 641 29.97 -2.14 -68.22
C MET A 641 30.16 -1.62 -69.64
N LEU A 642 31.34 -1.84 -70.24
CA LEU A 642 31.60 -1.48 -71.65
C LEU A 642 30.73 -2.30 -72.60
N ALA A 643 30.53 -3.59 -72.31
CA ALA A 643 29.63 -4.44 -73.08
C ALA A 643 28.18 -3.98 -72.99
N MET A 644 27.71 -3.56 -71.82
CA MET A 644 26.37 -2.98 -71.65
C MET A 644 26.22 -1.65 -72.41
N GLU A 645 27.22 -0.77 -72.36
CA GLU A 645 27.21 0.49 -73.13
C GLU A 645 27.15 0.23 -74.64
N ARG A 646 27.98 -0.69 -75.14
CA ARG A 646 27.94 -1.12 -76.54
C ARG A 646 26.60 -1.73 -76.90
N TYR A 647 26.07 -2.63 -76.08
CA TYR A 647 24.79 -3.27 -76.31
C TYR A 647 23.65 -2.25 -76.41
N LEU A 648 23.61 -1.29 -75.49
CA LEU A 648 22.60 -0.24 -75.50
C LEU A 648 22.71 0.66 -76.73
N THR A 649 23.92 0.97 -77.19
CA THR A 649 24.14 1.86 -78.34
C THR A 649 23.99 1.17 -79.71
N THR A 650 24.30 -0.12 -79.81
CA THR A 650 24.21 -0.90 -81.06
C THR A 650 22.85 -1.57 -81.24
N VAL A 651 22.35 -2.26 -80.20
CA VAL A 651 21.09 -3.01 -80.24
C VAL A 651 19.90 -2.08 -79.97
N GLY A 652 20.04 -1.17 -78.99
CA GLY A 652 18.94 -0.34 -78.50
C GLY A 652 18.18 0.44 -79.59
N PRO A 653 18.85 1.28 -80.41
CA PRO A 653 18.19 2.08 -81.44
C PRO A 653 17.58 1.28 -82.59
N GLN A 654 18.19 0.14 -82.92
CA GLN A 654 17.89 -0.61 -84.14
C GLN A 654 16.84 -1.71 -83.92
N LEU A 655 16.58 -2.07 -82.66
CA LEU A 655 15.68 -3.17 -82.31
C LEU A 655 14.22 -2.81 -82.61
N ARG A 656 13.59 -3.61 -83.46
CA ARG A 656 12.17 -3.57 -83.84
C ARG A 656 11.67 -4.97 -84.15
N ARG A 657 10.35 -5.12 -84.32
CA ARG A 657 9.73 -6.45 -84.53
C ARG A 657 10.34 -7.23 -85.69
N GLU A 658 10.70 -6.55 -86.77
CA GLU A 658 11.11 -7.15 -88.04
C GLU A 658 12.52 -7.75 -87.99
N ASN A 659 13.42 -7.17 -87.19
CA ASN A 659 14.82 -7.56 -87.12
C ASN A 659 15.24 -8.13 -85.76
N CYS A 660 14.32 -8.25 -84.78
CA CYS A 660 14.69 -8.59 -83.41
C CYS A 660 15.37 -9.95 -83.27
N ALA A 661 14.98 -10.96 -84.05
CA ALA A 661 15.56 -12.30 -83.93
C ALA A 661 17.02 -12.32 -84.42
N GLU A 662 17.30 -11.74 -85.59
CA GLU A 662 18.65 -11.68 -86.16
C GLU A 662 19.57 -10.78 -85.34
N LEU A 663 19.07 -9.62 -84.90
CA LEU A 663 19.85 -8.65 -84.12
C LEU A 663 20.19 -9.17 -82.72
N LEU A 664 19.25 -9.84 -82.03
CA LEU A 664 19.52 -10.42 -80.71
C LEU A 664 20.42 -11.67 -80.83
N MET A 665 20.23 -12.53 -81.83
CA MET A 665 21.11 -13.71 -82.00
C MET A 665 22.55 -13.33 -82.33
N SER A 666 22.78 -12.23 -83.04
CA SER A 666 24.12 -11.74 -83.42
C SER A 666 24.84 -10.95 -82.31
N GLN A 667 24.13 -10.54 -81.25
CA GLN A 667 24.66 -9.69 -80.17
C GLN A 667 24.45 -10.35 -78.79
N SER A 668 25.18 -11.44 -78.55
CA SER A 668 25.15 -12.14 -77.26
C SER A 668 25.94 -11.39 -76.18
N PRO A 669 25.39 -11.19 -74.97
CA PRO A 669 26.11 -10.52 -73.89
C PRO A 669 27.24 -11.40 -73.33
N PRO A 670 28.34 -10.80 -72.86
CA PRO A 670 29.45 -11.55 -72.27
C PRO A 670 29.05 -12.14 -70.91
N ARG A 671 29.63 -13.30 -70.58
CA ARG A 671 29.37 -14.01 -69.32
C ARG A 671 30.41 -13.64 -68.26
N HIS A 672 30.02 -12.79 -67.32
CA HIS A 672 30.82 -12.45 -66.14
C HIS A 672 29.99 -12.62 -64.85
N ASP A 673 30.68 -12.83 -63.73
CA ASP A 673 30.08 -12.99 -62.40
C ASP A 673 29.98 -11.64 -61.65
N ASP A 674 29.47 -10.62 -62.33
CA ASP A 674 29.18 -9.30 -61.79
C ASP A 674 27.73 -8.88 -62.08
N GLU A 675 27.25 -7.92 -61.30
CA GLU A 675 25.86 -7.51 -61.30
C GLU A 675 25.43 -6.86 -62.64
N VAL A 676 26.35 -6.17 -63.32
CA VAL A 676 26.06 -5.53 -64.62
C VAL A 676 25.92 -6.58 -65.71
N ALA A 677 26.81 -7.58 -65.76
CA ALA A 677 26.72 -8.69 -66.71
C ALA A 677 25.46 -9.55 -66.50
N LEU A 678 25.08 -9.81 -65.25
CA LEU A 678 23.86 -10.53 -64.90
C LEU A 678 22.62 -9.76 -65.38
N THR A 679 22.56 -8.46 -65.13
CA THR A 679 21.47 -7.61 -65.60
C THR A 679 21.39 -7.55 -67.12
N LEU A 680 22.53 -7.40 -67.81
CA LEU A 680 22.56 -7.41 -69.27
C LEU A 680 22.05 -8.75 -69.84
N THR A 681 22.48 -9.85 -69.24
CA THR A 681 22.02 -11.20 -69.63
C THR A 681 20.51 -11.36 -69.40
N GLN A 682 19.99 -10.86 -68.28
CA GLN A 682 18.56 -10.86 -68.00
C GLN A 682 17.78 -10.08 -69.07
N TRP A 683 18.22 -8.86 -69.40
CA TRP A 683 17.59 -8.02 -70.42
C TRP A 683 17.58 -8.71 -71.79
N HIS A 684 18.73 -9.26 -72.18
CA HIS A 684 18.86 -9.98 -73.42
C HIS A 684 17.89 -11.15 -73.52
N ASN A 685 17.83 -11.99 -72.47
CA ASN A 685 16.93 -13.14 -72.43
C ASN A 685 15.46 -12.73 -72.48
N ALA A 686 15.08 -11.67 -71.75
CA ALA A 686 13.71 -11.15 -71.77
C ALA A 686 13.32 -10.60 -73.15
N LEU A 687 14.23 -9.88 -73.83
CA LEU A 687 14.03 -9.41 -75.20
C LEU A 687 13.91 -10.56 -76.20
N VAL A 688 14.73 -11.60 -76.07
CA VAL A 688 14.66 -12.81 -76.92
C VAL A 688 13.32 -13.51 -76.74
N GLN A 689 12.90 -13.76 -75.49
CA GLN A 689 11.61 -14.37 -75.18
C GLN A 689 10.45 -13.55 -75.76
N ARG A 690 10.50 -12.22 -75.58
CA ARG A 690 9.45 -11.33 -76.09
C ARG A 690 9.43 -11.29 -77.62
N CYS A 691 10.59 -11.26 -78.27
CA CYS A 691 10.70 -11.30 -79.74
C CYS A 691 10.05 -12.58 -80.31
N VAL A 692 10.30 -13.74 -79.69
CA VAL A 692 9.67 -15.01 -80.10
C VAL A 692 8.14 -14.92 -80.01
N GLN A 693 7.60 -14.36 -78.92
CA GLN A 693 6.15 -14.17 -78.74
C GLN A 693 5.55 -13.21 -79.79
N LEU A 694 6.22 -12.10 -80.09
CA LEU A 694 5.75 -11.12 -81.06
C LEU A 694 5.76 -11.67 -82.50
N ARG A 695 6.68 -12.60 -82.82
CA ARG A 695 6.74 -13.28 -84.11
C ARG A 695 5.69 -14.38 -84.24
N SER A 696 5.45 -15.18 -83.20
CA SER A 696 4.41 -16.21 -83.23
C SER A 696 3.00 -15.63 -83.31
N ALA A 697 2.73 -14.52 -82.61
CA ALA A 697 1.47 -13.78 -82.72
C ALA A 697 1.24 -13.14 -84.11
N ALA A 698 2.30 -12.87 -84.88
CA ALA A 698 2.20 -12.40 -86.27
C ALA A 698 1.78 -13.54 -87.22
N GLY A 699 2.34 -14.74 -87.02
CA GLY A 699 2.05 -15.92 -87.83
C GLY A 699 0.60 -16.40 -87.70
N ALA A 700 -0.03 -16.20 -86.54
CA ALA A 700 -1.42 -16.57 -86.29
C ALA A 700 -2.45 -15.66 -86.98
N LEU A 701 -2.10 -14.41 -87.32
CA LEU A 701 -2.96 -13.47 -88.06
C LEU A 701 -2.76 -13.56 -89.59
N GLY A 702 -1.79 -14.34 -90.06
CA GLY A 702 -1.43 -14.52 -91.47
C GLY A 702 -1.99 -15.78 -92.12
N GLN A 703 -2.82 -16.57 -91.46
CA GLN A 703 -3.59 -17.64 -92.12
C GLN A 703 -4.92 -17.07 -92.64
N PRO A 704 -5.12 -16.89 -93.96
CA PRO A 704 -6.46 -16.69 -94.49
C PRO A 704 -7.27 -17.98 -94.23
N GLY A 705 -8.44 -17.81 -93.60
CA GLY A 705 -9.42 -18.88 -93.48
C GLY A 705 -9.87 -19.39 -94.85
N ASN A 706 -10.24 -20.67 -94.88
CA ASN A 706 -11.05 -21.26 -95.96
C ASN A 706 -12.26 -20.40 -96.31
#